data_AF-A0A812N002-F1
#
_entry.id   AF-A0A812N002-F1
#
_cell.length_a   1.000
_cell.length_b   1.000
_cell.length_c   1.000
_cell.angle_alpha   90.00
_cell.angle_beta   90.00
_cell.angle_gamma   90.00
#
_symmetry.space_group_name_H-M   'P 1'
#
loop_
_entity.id
_entity.type
_entity.pdbx_description
1 polymer ?
#
loop_
_entity_poly.entity_id
_entity_poly.type
_entity_poly.pdbx_seq_one_letter_code
_entity_poly.pdbx_strand_id
1 'polypeptide(L)'
;MAGRLVRCFARAPWLVVALAVLALPAEALLCPEMCSGATRDGKSYPCRYYSNNCEIHPTPNPARNATRDLNVLVMLPYTGPIGNTATMAEPLLLAATQEIEDSSMLPGYRLKLHMVDEACSGQIAVHRAIESMNTFPQKHIVLGCDCSASSQPVNHALYHYKIMQVSPFSISVDLSDRDRYPYFSRMAPSYRITVMAAAQVLKTFQVQRVGFVHGTAAIFVGLRDLFREAVQRDKEEGTYTWTVLFEAVLTDLSSASTVMDLRRQRDAKWSVLASYEDHGAMILCQAYRSGMFAPDYNWLLLNGWWNPNFINAAAGSPACPCAAEEVLHAAWGLIGFTYSPLTETNGVHGLSGRRFADITRDYYAETAAFGNGTGISWEAMGYVYDGLWQIASVFHSFLIDQNRSYDELNTDFSRDKLYDITLQQDYMGSTGRVRLFNGVDPRTTPPAPPSFGDREGAILMLQVAKTALQPFERLGIWTPEGIEWLRDVTWSPTDSSKSMNCSSGTCDMSTAFLPADRSSECPAGTIWFNDLGCEDCAVGRFAALGSTQCDPCSTGFFSNVSGLAECYPCPAGSISQERAAASCTLCQQGFFVNQSGMSKCLKCKAGFYAEESGLTECRECPAGRTTNYEGALDAAACTCNGELWNGECFRCGDGTRFELGACVLCQSGLECEEGEEPVILPGFYATLSEPYDIYKCLPSDKCPGKVPGACAGGRVGVPCTQCPEGTSLNNKNLCEPCAGGSFAGWVVAAIVGMSFLVAMYYLINSPTTTRASAMLATTCVLGMTISMLQSVGIVGLISFEWPQELAWVFDAMNFFLLDIDSMGFDCVAGDPTRRYAYSAVALPVALLWLLTAHAISRKCAPFRFQFQWPKTISTMGQVVQVAFTIASKIALQPMMCYAHPNGKHGMLSHNGIFCFESPEHTTMFVMGVSLLCALIGFYSLAIWGTARAPRAAKESNATFLTAVRFLIARFRVDVWWYGTALLPRGLALSLSIVLAADYPFIQMILIVAILQVYLVVQLMTWPWKLPALNLFDCVISVSLVMMMVCMGAFTPDLPPEMLEVLTSLSIGIMVLLQVVVLCMISVTTASIYYRHAVGSAQESRVLALGKVPDPQVLAKKLSTFGNVIKDLPSTEMVKVLESLSIYDLRMTSAVMTAVGAEAGEAELMLANRVAMMSRSSRRSVSSADLGRKASQTSQTSNRVKATEPPSPTKAEHQAEHTERSEPVPLARDDAPTQTLWI
;
A
#
# COMPACT_ATOMS: atom_id res chain seq x y z
N MET A 1 -0.33 0.25 35.33
CA MET A 1 0.09 -1.18 35.17
C MET A 1 1.23 -1.41 34.16
N ALA A 2 1.50 -0.51 33.21
CA ALA A 2 2.45 -0.72 32.09
C ALA A 2 3.83 -1.33 32.44
N GLY A 3 4.47 -0.91 33.54
CA GLY A 3 5.82 -1.35 33.93
C GLY A 3 6.02 -2.85 34.25
N ARG A 4 4.98 -3.70 34.13
CA ARG A 4 5.11 -5.17 34.22
C ARG A 4 5.06 -5.88 32.85
N LEU A 5 4.44 -5.30 31.82
CA LEU A 5 4.43 -5.87 30.46
C LEU A 5 5.86 -6.02 29.90
N VAL A 6 6.65 -4.96 30.02
CA VAL A 6 8.07 -4.91 29.59
C VAL A 6 8.91 -6.03 30.23
N ARG A 7 8.62 -6.42 31.48
CA ARG A 7 9.37 -7.45 32.21
C ARG A 7 8.99 -8.89 31.82
N CYS A 8 7.85 -9.10 31.16
CA CYS A 8 7.47 -10.40 30.60
C CYS A 8 8.14 -10.64 29.23
N PHE A 9 8.26 -9.62 28.38
CA PHE A 9 8.97 -9.73 27.10
C PHE A 9 10.46 -10.05 27.28
N ALA A 10 11.10 -9.54 28.32
CA ALA A 10 12.54 -9.66 28.57
C ALA A 10 13.06 -11.07 28.97
N ARG A 11 12.24 -12.14 28.91
CA ARG A 11 12.64 -13.50 29.37
C ARG A 11 12.20 -14.67 28.46
N ALA A 12 11.75 -14.42 27.24
CA ALA A 12 11.41 -15.48 26.29
C ALA A 12 12.60 -15.81 25.35
N PRO A 13 13.22 -17.01 25.43
CA PRO A 13 14.37 -17.37 24.58
C PRO A 13 14.01 -17.57 23.10
N TRP A 14 12.73 -17.45 22.74
CA TRP A 14 12.26 -17.49 21.36
C TRP A 14 12.40 -16.14 20.63
N LEU A 15 12.51 -15.02 21.36
CA LEU A 15 12.87 -13.74 20.74
C LEU A 15 14.30 -13.79 20.17
N VAL A 16 15.17 -14.62 20.76
CA VAL A 16 16.52 -14.90 20.25
C VAL A 16 16.48 -15.65 18.92
N VAL A 17 15.41 -16.38 18.59
CA VAL A 17 15.27 -17.03 17.28
C VAL A 17 14.78 -16.05 16.22
N ALA A 18 13.89 -15.11 16.58
CA ALA A 18 13.53 -13.99 15.70
C ALA A 18 14.74 -13.06 15.43
N LEU A 19 15.56 -12.81 16.47
CA LEU A 19 16.81 -12.07 16.34
C LEU A 19 17.96 -12.89 15.71
N ALA A 20 17.88 -14.23 15.67
CA ALA A 20 18.87 -15.06 14.98
C ALA A 20 18.75 -14.99 13.45
N VAL A 21 17.60 -14.55 12.90
CA VAL A 21 17.47 -14.17 11.49
C VAL A 21 18.25 -12.87 11.18
N LEU A 22 18.59 -12.09 12.21
CA LEU A 22 19.46 -10.90 12.14
C LEU A 22 20.88 -11.16 12.65
N ALA A 23 21.24 -12.41 12.98
CA ALA A 23 22.57 -12.78 13.44
C ALA A 23 23.46 -13.23 12.28
N LEU A 24 23.90 -12.27 11.45
CA LEU A 24 24.98 -12.48 10.49
C LEU A 24 26.29 -12.81 11.25
N PRO A 25 26.97 -13.93 10.95
CA PRO A 25 28.30 -14.22 11.46
C PRO A 25 29.39 -13.64 10.54
N ALA A 26 30.48 -13.16 11.16
CA ALA A 26 31.76 -12.77 10.58
C ALA A 26 31.80 -11.52 9.65
N GLU A 27 32.50 -10.49 10.14
CA GLU A 27 33.40 -9.62 9.35
C GLU A 27 32.84 -8.98 8.07
N ALA A 28 31.69 -8.31 8.20
CA ALA A 28 31.14 -7.43 7.17
C ALA A 28 31.97 -6.13 7.05
N LEU A 29 33.10 -6.19 6.34
CA LEU A 29 34.03 -5.06 6.12
C LEU A 29 33.32 -3.76 5.73
N LEU A 30 33.80 -2.62 6.25
CA LEU A 30 33.14 -1.31 6.14
C LEU A 30 33.09 -0.78 4.69
N CYS A 31 34.09 -1.12 3.88
CA CYS A 31 34.09 -0.97 2.42
C CYS A 31 34.24 -2.36 1.77
N PRO A 32 33.79 -2.52 0.51
CA PRO A 32 34.01 -3.76 -0.24
C PRO A 32 35.49 -3.96 -0.60
N GLU A 33 35.87 -5.22 -0.88
CA GLU A 33 37.18 -5.57 -1.46
C GLU A 33 37.33 -5.00 -2.87
N MET A 34 36.26 -5.13 -3.66
CA MET A 34 36.19 -4.70 -5.05
C MET A 34 35.21 -3.54 -5.19
N CYS A 35 35.73 -2.40 -5.60
CA CYS A 35 34.95 -1.21 -5.90
C CYS A 35 34.17 -1.41 -7.21
N SER A 36 32.94 -0.90 -7.27
CA SER A 36 32.24 -0.78 -8.55
C SER A 36 33.05 0.14 -9.48
N GLY A 37 33.03 -0.15 -10.79
CA GLY A 37 34.09 0.28 -11.70
C GLY A 37 34.19 1.79 -11.91
N ALA A 38 35.04 2.48 -11.15
CA ALA A 38 35.44 3.87 -11.36
C ALA A 38 36.40 4.03 -12.57
N THR A 39 36.15 3.26 -13.61
CA THR A 39 37.05 3.04 -14.75
C THR A 39 36.26 3.00 -16.05
N ARG A 40 36.83 3.54 -17.13
CA ARG A 40 36.20 3.64 -18.45
C ARG A 40 35.82 2.28 -19.05
N ASP A 41 36.43 1.20 -18.56
CA ASP A 41 36.22 -0.19 -18.97
C ASP A 41 34.99 -0.86 -18.34
N GLY A 42 34.33 -0.24 -17.34
CA GLY A 42 33.20 -0.81 -16.62
C GLY A 42 33.53 -2.03 -15.73
N LYS A 43 34.82 -2.32 -15.52
CA LYS A 43 35.30 -3.45 -14.71
C LYS A 43 35.48 -3.01 -13.26
N SER A 44 35.27 -3.92 -12.31
CA SER A 44 35.56 -3.71 -10.89
C SER A 44 37.06 -3.82 -10.61
N TYR A 45 37.57 -3.01 -9.66
CA TYR A 45 38.97 -2.98 -9.25
C TYR A 45 39.08 -3.01 -7.72
N PRO A 46 40.21 -3.46 -7.13
CA PRO A 46 40.42 -3.40 -5.68
C PRO A 46 40.30 -1.96 -5.14
N CYS A 47 39.59 -1.77 -4.04
CA CYS A 47 39.42 -0.45 -3.42
C CYS A 47 40.72 0.06 -2.77
N ARG A 48 41.05 1.36 -2.95
CA ARG A 48 42.36 1.95 -2.59
C ARG A 48 42.71 1.79 -1.09
N TYR A 49 41.72 1.79 -0.20
CA TYR A 49 41.90 1.72 1.26
C TYR A 49 41.36 0.45 1.93
N TYR A 50 40.88 -0.54 1.17
CA TYR A 50 40.37 -1.80 1.73
C TYR A 50 41.42 -2.53 2.57
N SER A 51 42.64 -2.64 2.06
CA SER A 51 43.80 -3.23 2.78
C SER A 51 44.26 -2.42 4.00
N ASN A 52 43.79 -1.19 4.13
CA ASN A 52 44.17 -0.25 5.19
C ASN A 52 43.03 -0.09 6.23
N ASN A 53 42.27 -1.18 6.45
CA ASN A 53 41.11 -1.23 7.35
C ASN A 53 40.02 -0.16 7.08
N CYS A 54 39.91 0.32 5.83
CA CYS A 54 39.01 1.42 5.47
C CYS A 54 39.30 2.77 6.16
N GLU A 55 40.54 3.01 6.59
CA GLU A 55 40.91 4.30 7.18
C GLU A 55 41.83 5.13 6.26
N ILE A 56 41.60 6.45 6.21
CA ILE A 56 42.55 7.41 5.65
C ILE A 56 43.19 8.18 6.82
N HIS A 57 44.51 8.01 6.95
CA HIS A 57 45.35 8.71 7.92
C HIS A 57 46.40 9.56 7.16
N PRO A 58 46.71 10.78 7.63
CA PRO A 58 47.81 11.56 7.08
C PRO A 58 49.16 10.97 7.52
N THR A 59 50.22 11.25 6.78
CA THR A 59 51.58 10.99 7.23
C THR A 59 51.90 11.91 8.41
N PRO A 60 52.29 11.39 9.59
CA PRO A 60 52.44 12.21 10.79
C PRO A 60 53.48 13.32 10.68
N ASN A 61 53.06 14.58 10.83
CA ASN A 61 53.98 15.71 10.89
C ASN A 61 54.60 15.81 12.30
N PRO A 62 55.91 15.53 12.47
CA PRO A 62 56.54 15.51 13.79
C PRO A 62 56.63 16.90 14.43
N ALA A 63 56.51 17.99 13.66
CA ALA A 63 56.53 19.33 14.21
C ALA A 63 55.27 19.70 15.02
N ARG A 64 54.16 18.95 14.87
CA ARG A 64 52.87 19.27 15.53
C ARG A 64 52.69 18.69 16.92
N ASN A 65 53.48 17.67 17.31
CA ASN A 65 53.26 16.89 18.54
C ASN A 65 51.77 16.48 18.74
N ALA A 66 51.12 15.98 17.68
CA ALA A 66 49.73 15.56 17.77
C ALA A 66 49.57 14.33 18.70
N THR A 67 48.72 14.45 19.73
CA THR A 67 48.55 13.45 20.80
C THR A 67 47.16 12.83 20.89
N ARG A 68 46.14 13.42 20.22
CA ARG A 68 44.77 12.91 20.19
C ARG A 68 44.23 12.88 18.75
N ASP A 69 43.43 11.86 18.43
CA ASP A 69 42.82 11.68 17.11
C ASP A 69 41.37 12.19 17.09
N LEU A 70 41.04 13.02 16.09
CA LEU A 70 39.70 13.49 15.76
C LEU A 70 39.12 12.59 14.66
N ASN A 71 38.24 11.67 15.05
CA ASN A 71 37.63 10.71 14.14
C ASN A 71 36.41 11.31 13.42
N VAL A 72 36.45 11.30 12.09
CA VAL A 72 35.35 11.65 11.19
C VAL A 72 34.88 10.38 10.48
N LEU A 73 33.57 10.18 10.41
CA LEU A 73 32.99 9.12 9.58
C LEU A 73 32.79 9.66 8.16
N VAL A 74 33.21 8.91 7.14
CA VAL A 74 33.02 9.28 5.73
C VAL A 74 32.14 8.23 5.06
N MET A 75 30.91 8.63 4.75
CA MET A 75 29.90 7.78 4.12
C MET A 75 29.75 8.19 2.66
N LEU A 76 30.28 7.38 1.74
CA LEU A 76 30.24 7.62 0.30
C LEU A 76 30.01 6.28 -0.42
N PRO A 77 29.30 6.27 -1.57
CA PRO A 77 28.99 5.01 -2.25
C PRO A 77 30.22 4.45 -2.99
N TYR A 78 30.59 3.22 -2.62
CA TYR A 78 31.52 2.32 -3.32
C TYR A 78 30.77 1.28 -4.18
N THR A 79 29.47 1.09 -3.91
CA THR A 79 28.55 0.26 -4.69
C THR A 79 27.22 1.00 -4.95
N GLY A 80 26.27 0.36 -5.65
CA GLY A 80 24.99 0.95 -6.01
C GLY A 80 25.05 1.88 -7.24
N PRO A 81 23.97 2.62 -7.54
CA PRO A 81 23.80 3.40 -8.77
C PRO A 81 24.90 4.43 -9.07
N ILE A 82 25.55 4.99 -8.03
CA ILE A 82 26.68 5.92 -8.14
C ILE A 82 27.91 5.42 -7.36
N GLY A 83 28.12 4.11 -7.32
CA GLY A 83 29.20 3.46 -6.54
C GLY A 83 30.64 3.81 -6.95
N ASN A 84 30.83 4.71 -7.92
CA ASN A 84 32.12 5.27 -8.30
C ASN A 84 32.45 6.59 -7.56
N THR A 85 31.50 7.23 -6.85
CA THR A 85 31.75 8.47 -6.09
C THR A 85 32.88 8.34 -5.09
N ALA A 86 32.87 7.33 -4.22
CA ALA A 86 33.86 7.22 -3.13
C ALA A 86 35.30 7.16 -3.68
N THR A 87 35.52 6.38 -4.73
CA THR A 87 36.80 6.28 -5.46
C THR A 87 37.18 7.54 -6.24
N MET A 88 36.22 8.37 -6.66
CA MET A 88 36.50 9.69 -7.22
C MET A 88 36.81 10.73 -6.14
N ALA A 89 36.34 10.55 -4.91
CA ALA A 89 36.58 11.43 -3.76
C ALA A 89 37.90 11.14 -3.02
N GLU A 90 38.32 9.86 -2.97
CA GLU A 90 39.52 9.37 -2.26
C GLU A 90 40.78 10.24 -2.44
N PRO A 91 41.19 10.67 -3.65
CA PRO A 91 42.38 11.51 -3.83
C PRO A 91 42.29 12.87 -3.13
N LEU A 92 41.12 13.51 -3.15
CA LEU A 92 40.89 14.82 -2.53
C LEU A 92 40.78 14.70 -1.01
N LEU A 93 40.18 13.61 -0.51
CA LEU A 93 40.16 13.29 0.92
C LEU A 93 41.57 13.08 1.45
N LEU A 94 42.42 12.33 0.74
CA LEU A 94 43.83 12.14 1.11
C LEU A 94 44.58 13.48 1.11
N ALA A 95 44.47 14.26 0.03
CA ALA A 95 45.15 15.54 -0.11
C ALA A 95 44.75 16.53 1.01
N ALA A 96 43.45 16.74 1.22
CA ALA A 96 42.97 17.60 2.31
C ALA A 96 43.42 17.11 3.69
N THR A 97 43.35 15.80 3.97
CA THR A 97 43.78 15.27 5.27
C THR A 97 45.27 15.48 5.53
N GLN A 98 46.12 15.30 4.51
CA GLN A 98 47.56 15.58 4.61
C GLN A 98 47.82 17.09 4.79
N GLU A 99 47.17 17.95 4.00
CA GLU A 99 47.30 19.40 4.12
C GLU A 99 46.85 19.92 5.50
N ILE A 100 45.84 19.30 6.12
CA ILE A 100 45.39 19.62 7.50
C ILE A 100 46.43 19.17 8.56
N GLU A 101 47.19 18.10 8.32
CA GLU A 101 48.30 17.63 9.17
C GLU A 101 49.62 18.40 8.93
N ASP A 102 49.82 18.99 7.74
CA ASP A 102 50.97 19.85 7.46
C ASP A 102 50.75 21.32 7.87
N SER A 103 49.48 21.77 7.89
CA SER A 103 49.09 23.12 8.32
C SER A 103 49.21 23.34 9.84
N SER A 104 49.09 24.60 10.26
CA SER A 104 48.91 24.99 11.66
C SER A 104 47.48 24.81 12.20
N MET A 105 46.52 24.30 11.41
CA MET A 105 45.09 24.36 11.70
C MET A 105 44.65 23.70 13.03
N LEU A 106 45.04 22.44 13.29
CA LEU A 106 44.56 21.66 14.44
C LEU A 106 45.74 21.27 15.36
N PRO A 107 46.38 22.23 16.07
CA PRO A 107 47.58 21.96 16.85
C PRO A 107 47.31 20.96 17.99
N GLY A 108 48.18 19.96 18.13
CA GLY A 108 48.02 18.89 19.13
C GLY A 108 47.03 17.77 18.74
N TYR A 109 46.31 17.91 17.62
CA TYR A 109 45.33 16.94 17.13
C TYR A 109 45.67 16.40 15.74
N ARG A 110 45.22 15.19 15.42
CA ARG A 110 45.27 14.60 14.07
C ARG A 110 43.86 14.29 13.58
N LEU A 111 43.57 14.56 12.31
CA LEU A 111 42.31 14.14 11.69
C LEU A 111 42.43 12.69 11.18
N LYS A 112 41.41 11.86 11.43
CA LYS A 112 41.33 10.47 10.95
C LYS A 112 39.98 10.20 10.30
N LEU A 113 40.00 9.68 9.08
CA LEU A 113 38.79 9.38 8.32
C LEU A 113 38.49 7.89 8.34
N HIS A 114 37.24 7.54 8.64
CA HIS A 114 36.72 6.17 8.68
C HIS A 114 35.76 6.00 7.48
N MET A 115 36.20 5.34 6.42
CA MET A 115 35.45 5.19 5.16
C MET A 115 34.43 4.05 5.27
N VAL A 116 33.19 4.28 4.81
CA VAL A 116 32.13 3.25 4.83
C VAL A 116 31.22 3.38 3.60
N ASP A 117 30.86 2.23 2.99
CA ASP A 117 29.97 2.19 1.82
C ASP A 117 28.50 2.40 2.24
N GLU A 118 27.86 3.44 1.68
CA GLU A 118 26.41 3.67 1.83
C GLU A 118 25.56 2.99 0.73
N ALA A 119 26.19 2.51 -0.35
CA ALA A 119 25.55 1.91 -1.53
C ALA A 119 24.42 2.74 -2.19
N CYS A 120 24.33 4.05 -1.91
CA CYS A 120 23.18 4.92 -2.22
C CYS A 120 21.83 4.39 -1.70
N SER A 121 21.86 3.59 -0.63
CA SER A 121 20.69 2.86 -0.10
C SER A 121 20.45 3.20 1.36
N GLY A 122 19.29 3.81 1.67
CA GLY A 122 18.92 4.21 3.02
C GLY A 122 18.99 3.07 4.06
N GLN A 123 18.70 1.82 3.66
CA GLN A 123 18.81 0.66 4.56
C GLN A 123 20.27 0.35 4.91
N ILE A 124 21.16 0.34 3.91
CA ILE A 124 22.58 0.04 4.09
C ILE A 124 23.24 1.20 4.85
N ALA A 125 22.99 2.43 4.41
CA ALA A 125 23.51 3.65 5.03
C ALA A 125 23.13 3.75 6.52
N VAL A 126 21.85 3.54 6.90
CA VAL A 126 21.45 3.55 8.32
C VAL A 126 22.12 2.46 9.13
N HIS A 127 22.20 1.22 8.60
CA HIS A 127 22.87 0.12 9.29
C HIS A 127 24.34 0.45 9.56
N ARG A 128 25.05 0.95 8.54
CA ARG A 128 26.46 1.35 8.60
C ARG A 128 26.72 2.56 9.50
N ALA A 129 25.83 3.55 9.51
CA ALA A 129 25.90 4.67 10.44
C ALA A 129 25.80 4.20 11.90
N ILE A 130 24.79 3.37 12.22
CA ILE A 130 24.57 2.84 13.57
C ILE A 130 25.73 1.93 14.00
N GLU A 131 26.21 1.05 13.13
CA GLU A 131 27.40 0.21 13.36
C GLU A 131 28.63 1.07 13.69
N SER A 132 28.88 2.12 12.89
CA SER A 132 30.02 3.01 13.05
C SER A 132 29.98 3.86 14.32
N MET A 133 28.79 4.27 14.78
CA MET A 133 28.65 5.04 16.04
C MET A 133 28.75 4.18 17.29
N ASN A 134 28.53 2.87 17.20
CA ASN A 134 28.72 1.93 18.29
C ASN A 134 30.13 1.29 18.31
N THR A 135 30.94 1.52 17.28
CA THR A 135 32.30 0.97 17.14
C THR A 135 33.36 1.97 17.60
N PHE A 136 34.32 1.52 18.42
CA PHE A 136 35.44 2.34 18.87
C PHE A 136 36.51 2.49 17.75
N PRO A 137 37.13 3.67 17.55
CA PRO A 137 36.93 4.92 18.29
C PRO A 137 35.65 5.65 17.86
N GLN A 138 35.00 6.32 18.82
CA GLN A 138 33.79 7.12 18.57
C GLN A 138 34.04 8.19 17.50
N LYS A 139 33.08 8.35 16.59
CA LYS A 139 33.10 9.36 15.52
C LYS A 139 32.43 10.63 16.05
N HIS A 140 32.99 11.79 15.72
CA HIS A 140 32.49 13.07 16.24
C HIS A 140 31.58 13.81 15.24
N ILE A 141 31.85 13.66 13.93
CA ILE A 141 31.15 14.30 12.80
C ILE A 141 31.06 13.28 11.65
N VAL A 142 30.00 13.37 10.83
CA VAL A 142 29.85 12.62 9.57
C VAL A 142 30.06 13.54 8.36
N LEU A 143 30.92 13.13 7.44
CA LEU A 143 31.02 13.62 6.06
C LEU A 143 30.26 12.63 5.15
N GLY A 144 29.38 13.14 4.30
CA GLY A 144 28.34 12.32 3.66
C GLY A 144 27.03 12.36 4.47
N CYS A 145 26.06 11.47 4.27
CA CYS A 145 25.88 10.65 3.09
C CYS A 145 25.85 11.47 1.79
N ASP A 146 26.00 10.79 0.66
CA ASP A 146 26.08 11.40 -0.66
C ASP A 146 24.71 11.46 -1.34
N CYS A 147 24.02 10.32 -1.43
CA CYS A 147 22.65 10.28 -1.95
C CYS A 147 21.66 10.90 -0.95
N SER A 148 20.65 11.63 -1.45
CA SER A 148 19.56 12.12 -0.61
C SER A 148 18.70 10.99 -0.02
N ALA A 149 18.52 9.90 -0.75
CA ALA A 149 17.86 8.67 -0.29
C ALA A 149 18.63 7.95 0.86
N SER A 150 19.95 8.16 0.96
CA SER A 150 20.78 7.74 2.09
C SER A 150 20.72 8.77 3.23
N SER A 151 20.85 10.05 2.90
CA SER A 151 20.99 11.15 3.86
C SER A 151 19.76 11.35 4.74
N GLN A 152 18.55 11.29 4.18
CA GLN A 152 17.31 11.46 4.95
C GLN A 152 17.17 10.43 6.10
N PRO A 153 17.23 9.11 5.86
CA PRO A 153 17.11 8.14 6.95
C PRO A 153 18.35 8.06 7.84
N VAL A 154 19.56 8.34 7.32
CA VAL A 154 20.77 8.44 8.16
C VAL A 154 20.67 9.60 9.13
N ASN A 155 20.15 10.77 8.73
CA ASN A 155 20.02 11.90 9.65
C ASN A 155 19.02 11.60 10.79
N HIS A 156 17.93 10.88 10.51
CA HIS A 156 17.02 10.37 11.57
C HIS A 156 17.73 9.42 12.54
N ALA A 157 18.68 8.60 12.08
CA ALA A 157 19.49 7.76 12.95
C ALA A 157 20.52 8.57 13.77
N LEU A 158 21.19 9.55 13.14
CA LEU A 158 22.19 10.42 13.77
C LEU A 158 21.58 11.40 14.78
N TYR A 159 20.31 11.80 14.61
CA TYR A 159 19.57 12.64 15.55
C TYR A 159 19.62 12.12 16.99
N HIS A 160 19.49 10.80 17.19
CA HIS A 160 19.59 10.18 18.52
C HIS A 160 20.98 10.28 19.15
N TYR A 161 22.03 10.53 18.36
CA TYR A 161 23.38 10.78 18.83
C TYR A 161 23.74 12.29 18.82
N LYS A 162 22.87 13.15 18.28
CA LYS A 162 23.13 14.57 17.94
C LYS A 162 24.35 14.81 17.06
N ILE A 163 24.79 13.82 16.28
CA ILE A 163 26.01 13.94 15.49
C ILE A 163 25.71 14.73 14.21
N MET A 164 26.42 15.85 14.03
CA MET A 164 26.27 16.67 12.83
C MET A 164 26.76 15.98 11.57
N GLN A 165 26.04 16.25 10.49
CA GLN A 165 26.23 15.67 9.17
C GLN A 165 26.54 16.78 8.16
N VAL A 166 27.61 16.60 7.39
CA VAL A 166 28.03 17.48 6.29
C VAL A 166 28.00 16.68 5.00
N SER A 167 26.93 16.80 4.21
CA SER A 167 26.81 16.07 2.94
C SER A 167 27.54 16.80 1.79
N PRO A 168 28.35 16.10 0.96
CA PRO A 168 28.87 16.68 -0.27
C PRO A 168 27.79 16.96 -1.31
N PHE A 169 27.01 15.95 -1.72
CA PHE A 169 26.11 16.03 -2.90
C PHE A 169 24.61 15.82 -2.65
N SER A 170 24.15 15.68 -1.41
CA SER A 170 22.72 15.46 -1.15
C SER A 170 21.91 16.76 -1.33
N ILE A 171 21.31 16.95 -2.51
CA ILE A 171 20.68 18.22 -2.93
C ILE A 171 19.14 18.28 -2.82
N SER A 172 18.46 17.24 -2.33
CA SER A 172 17.00 17.28 -2.04
C SER A 172 16.62 18.41 -1.08
N VAL A 173 15.53 19.14 -1.39
CA VAL A 173 15.07 20.28 -0.57
C VAL A 173 14.45 19.89 0.77
N ASP A 174 13.98 18.65 0.94
CA ASP A 174 13.43 18.19 2.22
C ASP A 174 14.46 18.29 3.36
N LEU A 175 15.75 18.18 3.02
CA LEU A 175 16.86 18.25 3.98
C LEU A 175 17.17 19.67 4.45
N SER A 176 16.52 20.70 3.91
CA SER A 176 16.53 22.07 4.44
C SER A 176 15.58 22.26 5.62
N ASP A 177 14.68 21.30 5.89
CA ASP A 177 13.76 21.31 7.04
C ASP A 177 14.55 21.06 8.35
N ARG A 178 14.75 22.13 9.12
CA ARG A 178 15.48 22.08 10.39
C ARG A 178 14.71 21.46 11.54
N ASP A 179 13.38 21.49 11.52
CA ASP A 179 12.58 20.84 12.57
C ASP A 179 12.65 19.31 12.44
N ARG A 180 12.85 18.82 11.21
CA ARG A 180 13.05 17.39 10.90
C ARG A 180 14.50 16.94 10.87
N TYR A 181 15.43 17.80 10.46
CA TYR A 181 16.86 17.49 10.25
C TYR A 181 17.81 18.49 10.96
N PRO A 182 17.70 18.72 12.28
CA PRO A 182 18.35 19.84 12.99
C PRO A 182 19.88 19.82 13.02
N TYR A 183 20.51 18.70 12.63
CA TYR A 183 21.96 18.52 12.58
C TYR A 183 22.50 18.30 11.15
N PHE A 184 21.68 18.55 10.12
CA PHE A 184 22.07 18.42 8.72
C PHE A 184 22.65 19.73 8.15
N SER A 185 23.70 19.60 7.34
CA SER A 185 24.28 20.64 6.52
C SER A 185 24.86 20.04 5.23
N ARG A 186 25.08 20.85 4.19
CA ARG A 186 25.60 20.37 2.91
C ARG A 186 26.53 21.35 2.21
N MET A 187 27.43 20.79 1.41
CA MET A 187 28.38 21.56 0.59
C MET A 187 27.86 21.83 -0.82
N ALA A 188 27.07 20.96 -1.45
CA ALA A 188 26.41 21.29 -2.70
C ALA A 188 25.22 22.26 -2.47
N PRO A 189 24.99 23.22 -3.39
CA PRO A 189 23.76 24.03 -3.42
C PRO A 189 22.50 23.15 -3.54
N SER A 190 21.41 23.51 -2.85
CA SER A 190 20.15 22.77 -2.94
C SER A 190 19.44 23.00 -4.29
N TYR A 191 18.56 22.09 -4.70
CA TYR A 191 17.79 22.23 -5.94
C TYR A 191 16.97 23.53 -6.03
N ARG A 192 16.63 24.15 -4.90
CA ARG A 192 15.99 25.47 -4.83
C ARG A 192 16.86 26.55 -5.50
N ILE A 193 18.18 26.48 -5.32
CA ILE A 193 19.17 27.38 -5.93
C ILE A 193 19.29 27.10 -7.44
N THR A 194 19.28 25.83 -7.85
CA THR A 194 19.29 25.43 -9.27
C THR A 194 18.06 25.93 -10.03
N VAL A 195 16.87 25.85 -9.41
CA VAL A 195 15.62 26.37 -9.97
C VAL A 195 15.62 27.90 -10.04
N MET A 196 16.19 28.60 -9.05
CA MET A 196 16.36 30.06 -9.11
C MET A 196 17.29 30.48 -10.25
N ALA A 197 18.39 29.74 -10.50
CA ALA A 197 19.27 29.99 -11.63
C ALA A 197 18.55 29.79 -12.98
N ALA A 198 17.78 28.70 -13.12
CA ALA A 198 16.96 28.43 -14.30
C ALA A 198 15.92 29.52 -14.58
N ALA A 199 15.17 29.93 -13.56
CA ALA A 199 14.18 31.00 -13.67
C ALA A 199 14.84 32.34 -14.02
N GLN A 200 16.00 32.66 -13.45
CA GLN A 200 16.72 33.90 -13.77
C GLN A 200 17.19 33.95 -15.23
N VAL A 201 17.65 32.82 -15.79
CA VAL A 201 18.05 32.72 -17.21
C VAL A 201 16.84 32.92 -18.14
N LEU A 202 15.71 32.27 -17.86
CA LEU A 202 14.47 32.47 -18.62
C LEU A 202 13.98 33.93 -18.58
N LYS A 203 13.99 34.56 -17.40
CA LYS A 203 13.68 36.00 -17.22
C LYS A 203 14.65 36.89 -18.02
N THR A 204 15.94 36.55 -18.04
CA THR A 204 16.98 37.29 -18.79
C THR A 204 16.74 37.21 -20.30
N PHE A 205 16.29 36.05 -20.78
CA PHE A 205 15.89 35.82 -22.17
C PHE A 205 14.46 36.31 -22.50
N GLN A 206 13.76 36.96 -21.57
CA GLN A 206 12.40 37.49 -21.73
C GLN A 206 11.34 36.42 -22.07
N VAL A 207 11.59 35.18 -21.68
CA VAL A 207 10.70 34.02 -21.91
C VAL A 207 9.55 34.06 -20.92
N GLN A 208 8.30 34.12 -21.40
CA GLN A 208 7.08 34.13 -20.57
C GLN A 208 6.31 32.81 -20.68
N ARG A 209 6.39 32.11 -21.83
CA ARG A 209 5.58 30.93 -22.16
C ARG A 209 6.42 29.65 -22.10
N VAL A 210 6.19 28.81 -21.09
CA VAL A 210 6.99 27.59 -20.85
C VAL A 210 6.12 26.33 -20.80
N GLY A 211 6.56 25.26 -21.47
CA GLY A 211 6.12 23.90 -21.18
C GLY A 211 7.01 23.26 -20.11
N PHE A 212 6.48 22.35 -19.29
CA PHE A 212 7.25 21.62 -18.29
C PHE A 212 7.20 20.10 -18.53
N VAL A 213 8.35 19.42 -18.46
CA VAL A 213 8.51 17.98 -18.70
C VAL A 213 9.34 17.36 -17.59
N HIS A 214 8.87 16.28 -16.96
CA HIS A 214 9.66 15.58 -15.94
C HIS A 214 9.56 14.05 -15.98
N GLY A 215 10.62 13.37 -15.54
CA GLY A 215 10.58 11.94 -15.24
C GLY A 215 9.75 11.64 -13.98
N THR A 216 9.43 10.36 -13.76
CA THR A 216 8.60 9.91 -12.64
C THR A 216 9.26 9.99 -11.27
N ALA A 217 10.58 9.82 -11.19
CA ALA A 217 11.29 9.76 -9.90
C ALA A 217 11.12 11.05 -9.07
N ALA A 218 10.90 10.90 -7.77
CA ALA A 218 10.59 11.98 -6.83
C ALA A 218 11.54 13.20 -6.89
N ILE A 219 12.80 13.00 -7.31
CA ILE A 219 13.79 14.06 -7.50
C ILE A 219 13.41 15.05 -8.62
N PHE A 220 12.75 14.59 -9.68
CA PHE A 220 12.26 15.44 -10.77
C PHE A 220 10.88 16.04 -10.46
N VAL A 221 10.06 15.30 -9.71
CA VAL A 221 8.78 15.78 -9.16
C VAL A 221 9.02 16.97 -8.22
N GLY A 222 10.00 16.88 -7.31
CA GLY A 222 10.41 18.01 -6.47
C GLY A 222 10.97 19.19 -7.27
N LEU A 223 11.72 18.95 -8.35
CA LEU A 223 12.18 20.01 -9.26
C LEU A 223 11.02 20.74 -9.96
N ARG A 224 9.98 20.01 -10.39
CA ARG A 224 8.72 20.60 -10.88
C ARG A 224 8.08 21.48 -9.83
N ASP A 225 7.89 20.96 -8.63
CA ASP A 225 7.13 21.67 -7.58
C ASP A 225 7.86 22.95 -7.13
N LEU A 226 9.21 22.92 -7.05
CA LEU A 226 10.03 24.11 -6.83
C LEU A 226 9.94 25.13 -7.97
N PHE A 227 9.87 24.69 -9.23
CA PHE A 227 9.69 25.60 -10.37
C PHE A 227 8.28 26.22 -10.37
N ARG A 228 7.25 25.43 -10.01
CA ARG A 228 5.87 25.90 -9.82
C ARG A 228 5.76 26.88 -8.65
N GLU A 229 6.45 26.64 -7.53
CA GLU A 229 6.58 27.63 -6.43
C GLU A 229 7.17 28.96 -6.93
N ALA A 230 8.22 28.93 -7.75
CA ALA A 230 8.86 30.15 -8.26
C ALA A 230 7.92 30.93 -9.21
N VAL A 231 7.26 30.22 -10.13
CA VAL A 231 6.26 30.79 -11.06
C VAL A 231 5.09 31.42 -10.32
N GLN A 232 4.52 30.73 -9.31
CA GLN A 232 3.39 31.23 -8.54
C GLN A 232 3.78 32.45 -7.68
N ARG A 233 4.97 32.43 -7.09
CA ARG A 233 5.53 33.52 -6.29
C ARG A 233 5.73 34.80 -7.09
N ASP A 234 6.34 34.70 -8.28
CA ASP A 234 6.52 35.84 -9.19
C ASP A 234 5.17 36.46 -9.61
N LYS A 235 4.14 35.61 -9.75
CA LYS A 235 2.76 35.99 -10.10
C LYS A 235 2.00 36.64 -8.93
N GLU A 236 2.26 36.21 -7.70
CA GLU A 236 1.68 36.79 -6.47
C GLU A 236 2.28 38.17 -6.14
N GLU A 237 3.58 38.38 -6.37
CA GLU A 237 4.20 39.71 -6.26
C GLU A 237 3.94 40.60 -7.48
N GLY A 238 3.65 40.01 -8.64
CA GLY A 238 3.58 40.73 -9.93
C GLY A 238 4.96 41.13 -10.48
N THR A 239 6.05 40.47 -10.05
CA THR A 239 7.42 40.76 -10.49
C THR A 239 7.75 40.18 -11.86
N TYR A 240 7.07 39.11 -12.29
CA TYR A 240 7.21 38.56 -13.65
C TYR A 240 5.91 37.91 -14.14
N THR A 241 5.73 37.88 -15.46
CA THR A 241 4.55 37.27 -16.11
C THR A 241 4.91 35.91 -16.69
N TRP A 242 4.22 34.87 -16.22
CA TRP A 242 4.43 33.47 -16.61
C TRP A 242 3.13 32.84 -17.12
N THR A 243 3.22 32.12 -18.23
CA THR A 243 2.20 31.20 -18.74
C THR A 243 2.81 29.80 -18.84
N VAL A 244 2.32 28.87 -18.02
CA VAL A 244 2.66 27.44 -18.15
C VAL A 244 1.72 26.81 -19.17
N LEU A 245 2.25 26.45 -20.34
CA LEU A 245 1.47 26.00 -21.50
C LEU A 245 0.97 24.55 -21.38
N PHE A 246 1.78 23.69 -20.77
CA PHE A 246 1.45 22.31 -20.43
C PHE A 246 2.43 21.81 -19.36
N GLU A 247 2.03 20.72 -18.69
CA GLU A 247 2.90 19.88 -17.88
C GLU A 247 2.75 18.43 -18.35
N ALA A 248 3.86 17.69 -18.45
CA ALA A 248 3.86 16.32 -18.92
C ALA A 248 4.90 15.44 -18.21
N VAL A 249 4.54 14.16 -18.03
CA VAL A 249 5.41 13.14 -17.45
C VAL A 249 6.05 12.30 -18.57
N LEU A 250 7.32 11.98 -18.42
CA LEU A 250 8.13 11.26 -19.39
C LEU A 250 8.45 9.86 -18.85
N THR A 251 7.87 8.82 -19.46
CA THR A 251 7.96 7.40 -19.06
C THR A 251 8.53 6.51 -20.16
N ASP A 252 8.15 6.78 -21.40
CA ASP A 252 8.38 5.89 -22.55
C ASP A 252 8.26 6.65 -23.89
N LEU A 253 8.49 5.94 -24.99
CA LEU A 253 8.49 6.49 -26.35
C LEU A 253 7.15 7.16 -26.75
N SER A 254 6.02 6.68 -26.24
CA SER A 254 4.68 7.22 -26.53
C SER A 254 4.38 8.48 -25.71
N SER A 255 4.85 8.54 -24.45
CA SER A 255 4.85 9.78 -23.68
C SER A 255 5.70 10.85 -24.37
N ALA A 256 6.88 10.48 -24.90
CA ALA A 256 7.76 11.40 -25.61
C ALA A 256 7.14 11.95 -26.91
N SER A 257 6.40 11.15 -27.69
CA SER A 257 5.64 11.66 -28.84
C SER A 257 4.48 12.56 -28.41
N THR A 258 3.76 12.21 -27.33
CA THR A 258 2.68 13.05 -26.78
C THR A 258 3.20 14.41 -26.32
N VAL A 259 4.40 14.49 -25.76
CA VAL A 259 5.05 15.78 -25.44
C VAL A 259 5.36 16.58 -26.70
N MET A 260 5.79 15.96 -27.81
CA MET A 260 6.01 16.71 -29.06
C MET A 260 4.69 17.24 -29.63
N ASP A 261 3.62 16.46 -29.59
CA ASP A 261 2.31 16.93 -30.04
C ASP A 261 1.76 18.05 -29.15
N LEU A 262 1.94 17.99 -27.82
CA LEU A 262 1.62 19.09 -26.91
C LEU A 262 2.46 20.35 -27.19
N ARG A 263 3.77 20.20 -27.45
CA ARG A 263 4.65 21.33 -27.83
C ARG A 263 4.19 21.99 -29.13
N ARG A 264 3.73 21.20 -30.12
CA ARG A 264 3.15 21.68 -31.37
C ARG A 264 1.82 22.39 -31.14
N GLN A 265 0.90 21.75 -30.42
CA GLN A 265 -0.47 22.23 -30.16
C GLN A 265 -0.57 23.46 -29.25
N ARG A 266 0.52 23.83 -28.54
CA ARG A 266 0.57 25.02 -27.66
C ARG A 266 1.56 26.09 -28.13
N ASP A 267 2.22 25.87 -29.26
CA ASP A 267 3.40 26.64 -29.72
C ASP A 267 4.42 26.88 -28.59
N ALA A 268 4.89 25.79 -27.97
CA ALA A 268 5.78 25.84 -26.81
C ALA A 268 7.25 25.93 -27.22
N LYS A 269 7.66 27.14 -27.62
CA LYS A 269 9.02 27.49 -28.06
C LYS A 269 10.10 27.18 -27.02
N TRP A 270 9.76 27.33 -25.73
CA TRP A 270 10.63 26.97 -24.60
C TRP A 270 10.02 25.84 -23.78
N SER A 271 10.87 24.89 -23.36
CA SER A 271 10.44 23.78 -22.50
C SER A 271 11.49 23.43 -21.46
N VAL A 272 11.06 23.37 -20.21
CA VAL A 272 11.88 23.01 -19.05
C VAL A 272 11.81 21.49 -18.87
N LEU A 273 12.98 20.85 -18.68
CA LEU A 273 13.15 19.41 -18.59
C LEU A 273 13.82 19.02 -17.26
N ALA A 274 13.30 17.98 -16.61
CA ALA A 274 13.92 17.34 -15.45
C ALA A 274 13.86 15.80 -15.61
N SER A 275 14.95 15.16 -16.04
CA SER A 275 14.98 13.71 -16.28
C SER A 275 16.39 13.13 -16.18
N TYR A 276 16.50 11.80 -16.06
CA TYR A 276 17.74 11.09 -16.38
C TYR A 276 18.11 11.22 -17.86
N GLU A 277 19.37 10.97 -18.20
CA GLU A 277 19.93 11.17 -19.55
C GLU A 277 19.40 10.20 -20.62
N ASP A 278 18.87 9.04 -20.21
CA ASP A 278 18.25 8.04 -21.09
C ASP A 278 16.89 8.52 -21.64
N HIS A 279 16.03 8.98 -20.73
CA HIS A 279 14.77 9.66 -21.04
C HIS A 279 15.04 10.99 -21.76
N GLY A 280 16.12 11.69 -21.39
CA GLY A 280 16.60 12.89 -22.06
C GLY A 280 16.95 12.66 -23.53
N ALA A 281 17.74 11.64 -23.83
CA ALA A 281 18.05 11.27 -25.22
C ALA A 281 16.82 10.77 -25.99
N MET A 282 15.93 10.01 -25.34
CA MET A 282 14.65 9.58 -25.92
C MET A 282 13.78 10.76 -26.37
N ILE A 283 13.58 11.77 -25.53
CA ILE A 283 12.76 12.94 -25.88
C ILE A 283 13.43 13.81 -26.95
N LEU A 284 14.75 13.94 -26.93
CA LEU A 284 15.52 14.64 -27.98
C LEU A 284 15.45 13.91 -29.34
N CYS A 285 15.46 12.59 -29.35
CA CYS A 285 15.22 11.79 -30.56
C CYS A 285 13.81 12.02 -31.14
N GLN A 286 12.76 12.08 -30.31
CA GLN A 286 11.41 12.42 -30.80
C GLN A 286 11.29 13.88 -31.24
N ALA A 287 12.02 14.80 -30.61
CA ALA A 287 12.10 16.19 -31.03
C ALA A 287 12.73 16.32 -32.44
N TYR A 288 13.83 15.61 -32.72
CA TYR A 288 14.42 15.52 -34.07
C TYR A 288 13.40 15.01 -35.10
N ARG A 289 12.77 13.86 -34.82
CA ARG A 289 11.77 13.22 -35.69
C ARG A 289 10.52 14.09 -35.93
N SER A 290 10.24 15.02 -35.01
CA SER A 290 9.10 15.94 -35.08
C SER A 290 9.44 17.30 -35.73
N GLY A 291 10.70 17.55 -36.09
CA GLY A 291 11.19 18.82 -36.63
C GLY A 291 11.29 19.94 -35.57
N MET A 292 11.49 19.59 -34.30
CA MET A 292 11.45 20.52 -33.16
C MET A 292 12.82 20.70 -32.51
N PHE A 293 13.66 21.51 -33.14
CA PHE A 293 15.02 21.82 -32.69
C PHE A 293 15.30 23.32 -32.70
N ALA A 294 16.44 23.73 -32.12
CA ALA A 294 16.85 25.14 -32.06
C ALA A 294 17.15 25.70 -33.48
N PRO A 295 16.88 26.99 -33.75
CA PRO A 295 16.46 28.02 -32.80
C PRO A 295 14.96 28.03 -32.46
N ASP A 296 14.12 27.30 -33.19
CA ASP A 296 12.65 27.43 -33.06
C ASP A 296 12.05 26.68 -31.86
N TYR A 297 12.74 25.66 -31.34
CA TYR A 297 12.33 24.92 -30.15
C TYR A 297 13.53 24.66 -29.24
N ASN A 298 13.49 25.23 -28.03
CA ASN A 298 14.62 25.29 -27.11
C ASN A 298 14.32 24.51 -25.83
N TRP A 299 15.37 23.95 -25.23
CA TRP A 299 15.31 23.08 -24.06
C TRP A 299 16.15 23.64 -22.91
N LEU A 300 15.61 23.57 -21.69
CA LEU A 300 16.29 24.00 -20.48
C LEU A 300 16.26 22.88 -19.42
N LEU A 301 17.41 22.29 -19.12
CA LEU A 301 17.57 21.11 -18.28
C LEU A 301 17.93 21.49 -16.83
N LEU A 302 17.04 21.21 -15.88
CA LEU A 302 17.21 21.53 -14.45
C LEU A 302 18.25 20.65 -13.73
N ASN A 303 18.69 19.54 -14.33
CA ASN A 303 19.64 18.60 -13.73
C ASN A 303 20.77 18.20 -14.71
N GLY A 304 21.58 19.17 -15.11
CA GLY A 304 22.71 19.05 -16.05
C GLY A 304 23.92 18.25 -15.57
N TRP A 305 23.72 17.22 -14.74
CA TRP A 305 24.75 16.24 -14.36
C TRP A 305 24.74 14.97 -15.24
N TRP A 306 24.03 15.00 -16.36
CA TRP A 306 24.06 13.95 -17.39
C TRP A 306 25.48 13.59 -17.83
N ASN A 307 25.71 12.30 -18.11
CA ASN A 307 26.98 11.82 -18.66
C ASN A 307 27.44 12.64 -19.89
N PRO A 308 28.69 13.16 -19.93
CA PRO A 308 29.20 13.93 -21.08
C PRO A 308 29.21 13.20 -22.43
N ASN A 309 28.97 11.88 -22.46
CA ASN A 309 28.83 11.09 -23.70
C ASN A 309 27.39 10.54 -23.89
N PHE A 310 26.38 11.11 -23.22
CA PHE A 310 24.99 10.59 -23.23
C PHE A 310 24.43 10.36 -24.64
N ILE A 311 24.76 11.24 -25.58
CA ILE A 311 24.31 11.17 -26.98
C ILE A 311 24.74 9.83 -27.62
N ASN A 312 26.02 9.48 -27.57
CA ASN A 312 26.50 8.19 -28.12
C ASN A 312 26.13 6.99 -27.25
N ALA A 313 25.90 7.18 -25.95
CA ALA A 313 25.49 6.10 -25.05
C ALA A 313 24.04 5.65 -25.29
N ALA A 314 23.15 6.57 -25.69
CA ALA A 314 21.74 6.29 -25.93
C ALA A 314 21.38 6.11 -27.42
N ALA A 315 22.10 6.73 -28.36
CA ALA A 315 21.80 6.64 -29.79
C ALA A 315 21.82 5.18 -30.31
N GLY A 316 20.84 4.85 -31.15
CA GLY A 316 20.63 3.50 -31.68
C GLY A 316 20.07 2.48 -30.68
N SER A 317 19.78 2.87 -29.43
CA SER A 317 19.12 2.00 -28.45
C SER A 317 17.62 1.84 -28.75
N PRO A 318 16.93 0.84 -28.17
CA PRO A 318 15.47 0.70 -28.29
C PRO A 318 14.67 1.91 -27.77
N ALA A 319 15.21 2.65 -26.79
CA ALA A 319 14.58 3.86 -26.23
C ALA A 319 14.90 5.12 -27.06
N CYS A 320 16.05 5.16 -27.74
CA CYS A 320 16.46 6.28 -28.59
C CYS A 320 16.90 5.77 -29.98
N PRO A 321 15.94 5.42 -30.86
CA PRO A 321 16.19 4.86 -32.19
C PRO A 321 16.64 5.90 -33.24
N CYS A 322 17.35 6.94 -32.81
CA CYS A 322 17.98 7.95 -33.65
C CYS A 322 19.50 7.78 -33.63
N ALA A 323 20.19 8.24 -34.67
CA ALA A 323 21.65 8.30 -34.72
C ALA A 323 22.20 9.45 -33.85
N ALA A 324 23.47 9.36 -33.46
CA ALA A 324 24.11 10.35 -32.58
C ALA A 324 24.10 11.78 -33.14
N GLU A 325 24.24 11.94 -34.46
CA GLU A 325 24.18 13.24 -35.14
C GLU A 325 22.77 13.84 -35.14
N GLU A 326 21.73 13.00 -35.25
CA GLU A 326 20.32 13.42 -35.17
C GLU A 326 19.95 13.92 -33.76
N VAL A 327 20.37 13.16 -32.74
CA VAL A 327 20.18 13.55 -31.33
C VAL A 327 20.98 14.81 -31.00
N LEU A 328 22.21 14.95 -31.51
CA LEU A 328 22.99 16.18 -31.35
C LEU A 328 22.32 17.40 -31.99
N HIS A 329 21.71 17.24 -33.17
CA HIS A 329 21.00 18.33 -33.84
C HIS A 329 19.81 18.82 -33.00
N ALA A 330 19.00 17.89 -32.44
CA ALA A 330 17.89 18.26 -31.56
C ALA A 330 18.31 18.70 -30.15
N ALA A 331 19.51 18.34 -29.71
CA ALA A 331 20.11 18.81 -28.48
C ALA A 331 20.75 20.20 -28.61
N TRP A 332 21.00 20.71 -29.82
CA TRP A 332 21.76 21.95 -30.00
C TRP A 332 21.11 23.14 -29.29
N GLY A 333 21.92 23.96 -28.64
CA GLY A 333 21.47 25.11 -27.87
C GLY A 333 20.88 24.80 -26.50
N LEU A 334 20.62 23.52 -26.16
CA LEU A 334 20.09 23.11 -24.85
C LEU A 334 20.99 23.62 -23.71
N ILE A 335 20.40 24.32 -22.74
CA ILE A 335 21.11 24.83 -21.56
C ILE A 335 20.82 23.94 -20.36
N GLY A 336 21.86 23.49 -19.65
CA GLY A 336 21.76 22.64 -18.46
C GLY A 336 22.39 23.28 -17.22
N PHE A 337 21.80 23.06 -16.05
CA PHE A 337 22.28 23.61 -14.77
C PHE A 337 22.88 22.51 -13.90
N THR A 338 24.10 22.71 -13.41
CA THR A 338 24.87 21.69 -12.67
C THR A 338 25.78 22.29 -11.59
N TYR A 339 26.48 21.42 -10.87
CA TYR A 339 27.38 21.77 -9.78
C TYR A 339 28.52 22.70 -10.24
N SER A 340 28.98 23.63 -9.38
CA SER A 340 30.18 24.40 -9.65
C SER A 340 31.41 23.47 -9.73
N PRO A 341 32.28 23.59 -10.75
CA PRO A 341 33.43 22.73 -10.88
C PRO A 341 34.55 23.16 -9.91
N LEU A 342 35.50 22.26 -9.67
CA LEU A 342 36.83 22.64 -9.21
C LEU A 342 37.39 23.77 -10.08
N THR A 343 37.76 24.89 -9.46
CA THR A 343 38.23 26.07 -10.18
C THR A 343 39.68 25.92 -10.67
N GLU A 344 39.98 26.49 -11.83
CA GLU A 344 41.31 26.42 -12.48
C GLU A 344 42.05 27.78 -12.42
N THR A 345 41.60 28.70 -11.57
CA THR A 345 42.15 30.06 -11.48
C THR A 345 43.38 30.13 -10.56
N ASN A 346 44.11 31.25 -10.64
CA ASN A 346 45.21 31.59 -9.73
C ASN A 346 44.75 32.01 -8.32
N GLY A 347 43.44 31.97 -8.02
CA GLY A 347 42.92 32.18 -6.68
C GLY A 347 43.38 31.10 -5.70
N VAL A 348 43.27 31.38 -4.40
CA VAL A 348 43.65 30.46 -3.33
C VAL A 348 42.46 30.06 -2.46
N HIS A 349 42.45 28.81 -2.04
CA HIS A 349 41.46 28.29 -1.09
C HIS A 349 41.70 28.90 0.30
N GLY A 350 40.65 29.46 0.89
CA GLY A 350 40.73 30.36 2.05
C GLY A 350 41.31 29.75 3.33
N LEU A 351 41.24 28.42 3.49
CA LEU A 351 41.79 27.71 4.66
C LEU A 351 43.14 27.03 4.33
N SER A 352 43.19 26.11 3.36
CA SER A 352 44.43 25.43 2.94
C SER A 352 45.52 26.34 2.33
N GLY A 353 45.17 27.51 1.81
CA GLY A 353 46.09 28.42 1.12
C GLY A 353 46.61 27.93 -0.23
N ARG A 354 46.23 26.73 -0.68
CA ARG A 354 46.64 26.20 -2.00
C ARG A 354 45.90 26.94 -3.12
N ARG A 355 46.57 27.12 -4.26
CA ARG A 355 45.94 27.68 -5.47
C ARG A 355 44.98 26.66 -6.07
N PHE A 356 43.83 27.11 -6.54
CA PHE A 356 42.81 26.22 -7.10
C PHE A 356 43.35 25.40 -8.29
N ALA A 357 44.10 26.04 -9.20
CA ALA A 357 44.78 25.36 -10.31
C ALA A 357 45.75 24.23 -9.88
N ASP A 358 46.37 24.30 -8.70
CA ASP A 358 47.21 23.20 -8.18
C ASP A 358 46.35 22.03 -7.68
N ILE A 359 45.28 22.31 -6.93
CA ILE A 359 44.34 21.31 -6.42
C ILE A 359 43.74 20.52 -7.59
N THR A 360 43.24 21.24 -8.61
CA THR A 360 42.59 20.66 -9.79
C THR A 360 43.56 19.82 -10.63
N ARG A 361 44.79 20.28 -10.85
CA ARG A 361 45.83 19.50 -11.54
C ARG A 361 46.15 18.20 -10.81
N ASP A 362 46.40 18.28 -9.51
CA ASP A 362 46.86 17.14 -8.72
C ASP A 362 45.74 16.09 -8.58
N TYR A 363 44.48 16.53 -8.45
CA TYR A 363 43.29 15.68 -8.53
C TYR A 363 43.21 14.89 -9.85
N TYR A 364 43.41 15.58 -10.99
CA TYR A 364 43.40 14.92 -12.30
C TYR A 364 44.56 13.94 -12.49
N ALA A 365 45.74 14.22 -11.91
CA ALA A 365 46.87 13.31 -11.95
C ALA A 365 46.61 12.03 -11.12
N GLU A 366 46.11 12.17 -9.90
CA GLU A 366 45.82 11.03 -8.99
C GLU A 366 44.64 10.16 -9.45
N THR A 367 43.64 10.75 -10.10
CA THR A 367 42.52 9.99 -10.70
C THR A 367 42.96 9.29 -11.98
N ALA A 368 43.77 9.92 -12.84
CA ALA A 368 44.33 9.28 -14.02
C ALA A 368 45.30 8.12 -13.67
N ALA A 369 46.04 8.21 -12.56
CA ALA A 369 46.89 7.13 -12.07
C ALA A 369 46.09 5.90 -11.58
N PHE A 370 44.83 6.09 -11.17
CA PHE A 370 43.98 5.00 -10.69
C PHE A 370 43.56 4.02 -11.80
N GLY A 371 43.31 2.77 -11.42
CA GLY A 371 42.86 1.72 -12.35
C GLY A 371 43.86 1.40 -13.48
N ASN A 372 45.15 1.74 -13.33
CA ASN A 372 46.17 1.64 -14.38
C ASN A 372 45.82 2.46 -15.64
N GLY A 373 45.56 3.76 -15.48
CA GLY A 373 45.26 4.69 -16.57
C GLY A 373 43.79 4.74 -17.02
N THR A 374 42.91 3.96 -16.38
CA THR A 374 41.50 3.84 -16.76
C THR A 374 40.55 4.69 -15.92
N GLY A 375 41.05 5.34 -14.86
CA GLY A 375 40.27 6.09 -13.88
C GLY A 375 39.33 7.16 -14.46
N ILE A 376 38.21 7.35 -13.76
CA ILE A 376 37.23 8.42 -14.00
C ILE A 376 37.44 9.53 -12.97
N SER A 377 37.18 10.78 -13.38
CA SER A 377 37.19 11.97 -12.53
C SER A 377 35.95 12.81 -12.82
N TRP A 378 35.49 13.55 -11.81
CA TRP A 378 34.34 14.45 -11.91
C TRP A 378 34.63 15.76 -11.17
N GLU A 379 34.48 16.88 -11.87
CA GLU A 379 34.88 18.21 -11.40
C GLU A 379 34.17 18.66 -10.11
N ALA A 380 32.99 18.13 -9.84
CA ALA A 380 32.24 18.44 -8.63
C ALA A 380 32.92 17.89 -7.36
N MET A 381 33.85 16.91 -7.44
CA MET A 381 34.47 16.29 -6.24
C MET A 381 35.17 17.28 -5.29
N GLY A 382 35.47 18.50 -5.73
CA GLY A 382 35.87 19.62 -4.86
C GLY A 382 34.89 19.93 -3.72
N TYR A 383 33.60 19.60 -3.83
CA TYR A 383 32.64 19.72 -2.72
C TYR A 383 32.97 18.78 -1.54
N VAL A 384 33.67 17.66 -1.78
CA VAL A 384 34.19 16.78 -0.72
C VAL A 384 35.44 17.38 -0.06
N TYR A 385 36.34 17.98 -0.86
CA TYR A 385 37.52 18.71 -0.36
C TYR A 385 37.10 19.90 0.54
N ASP A 386 36.20 20.74 0.03
CA ASP A 386 35.63 21.88 0.76
C ASP A 386 34.93 21.42 2.04
N GLY A 387 34.20 20.30 1.98
CA GLY A 387 33.51 19.69 3.13
C GLY A 387 34.43 19.19 4.23
N LEU A 388 35.60 18.61 3.89
CA LEU A 388 36.56 18.20 4.91
C LEU A 388 37.26 19.42 5.56
N TRP A 389 37.52 20.48 4.78
CA TRP A 389 38.04 21.73 5.30
C TRP A 389 37.03 22.47 6.21
N GLN A 390 35.74 22.41 5.89
CA GLN A 390 34.65 22.89 6.76
C GLN A 390 34.62 22.13 8.10
N ILE A 391 34.78 20.80 8.07
CA ILE A 391 34.86 20.00 9.29
C ILE A 391 36.10 20.37 10.13
N ALA A 392 37.24 20.64 9.46
CA ALA A 392 38.46 21.07 10.13
C ALA A 392 38.36 22.47 10.76
N SER A 393 37.67 23.43 10.12
CA SER A 393 37.43 24.76 10.72
C SER A 393 36.43 24.71 11.87
N VAL A 394 35.40 23.86 11.80
CA VAL A 394 34.47 23.62 12.91
C VAL A 394 35.20 23.04 14.14
N PHE A 395 36.11 22.07 13.95
CA PHE A 395 36.98 21.60 15.05
C PHE A 395 37.95 22.67 15.55
N HIS A 396 38.51 23.51 14.66
CA HIS A 396 39.39 24.62 15.05
C HIS A 396 38.65 25.62 15.95
N SER A 397 37.49 26.11 15.53
CA SER A 397 36.75 27.12 16.29
C SER A 397 36.07 26.59 17.55
N PHE A 398 35.89 25.27 17.68
CA PHE A 398 35.51 24.65 18.96
C PHE A 398 36.72 24.47 19.91
N LEU A 399 37.77 23.77 19.46
CA LEU A 399 38.88 23.37 20.33
C LEU A 399 39.89 24.50 20.59
N ILE A 400 40.14 25.36 19.59
CA ILE A 400 41.18 26.38 19.62
C ILE A 400 40.59 27.75 19.94
N ASP A 401 39.72 28.31 19.09
CA ASP A 401 39.18 29.67 19.28
C ASP A 401 38.35 29.79 20.57
N GLN A 402 37.54 28.77 20.88
CA GLN A 402 36.76 28.69 22.11
C GLN A 402 37.49 27.96 23.25
N ASN A 403 38.73 27.51 23.03
CA ASN A 403 39.60 26.86 24.02
C ASN A 403 38.90 25.72 24.80
N ARG A 404 38.15 24.86 24.09
CA ARG A 404 37.40 23.73 24.66
C ARG A 404 38.26 22.49 24.81
N SER A 405 37.91 21.65 25.77
CA SER A 405 38.57 20.35 25.93
C SER A 405 38.08 19.35 24.88
N TYR A 406 38.96 18.44 24.45
CA TYR A 406 38.59 17.30 23.60
C TYR A 406 37.50 16.43 24.24
N ASP A 407 37.56 16.27 25.57
CA ASP A 407 36.67 15.37 26.31
C ASP A 407 35.21 15.87 26.33
N GLU A 408 34.97 17.17 26.04
CA GLU A 408 33.64 17.75 25.82
C GLU A 408 32.98 17.34 24.49
N LEU A 409 33.73 16.89 23.46
CA LEU A 409 33.20 16.59 22.11
C LEU A 409 32.12 15.50 22.07
N ASN A 410 32.04 14.67 23.10
CA ASN A 410 31.05 13.59 23.22
C ASN A 410 29.86 13.95 24.13
N THR A 411 29.67 15.24 24.45
CA THR A 411 28.51 15.75 25.19
C THR A 411 27.49 16.40 24.26
N ASP A 412 26.20 16.27 24.61
CA ASP A 412 25.07 16.94 23.96
C ASP A 412 25.33 18.42 23.66
N PHE A 413 25.74 19.18 24.67
CA PHE A 413 25.98 20.62 24.56
C PHE A 413 27.00 20.96 23.47
N SER A 414 28.10 20.20 23.41
CA SER A 414 29.14 20.42 22.39
C SER A 414 28.67 20.02 21.01
N ARG A 415 27.86 18.97 20.89
CA ARG A 415 27.28 18.52 19.61
C ARG A 415 26.29 19.54 19.05
N ASP A 416 25.43 20.09 19.91
CA ASP A 416 24.58 21.25 19.59
C ASP A 416 25.45 22.47 19.17
N LYS A 417 26.56 22.72 19.87
CA LYS A 417 27.46 23.85 19.59
C LYS A 417 28.32 23.71 18.31
N LEU A 418 28.72 22.51 17.93
CA LEU A 418 29.46 22.26 16.68
C LEU A 418 28.61 22.63 15.46
N TYR A 419 27.31 22.34 15.50
CA TYR A 419 26.38 22.76 14.44
C TYR A 419 26.27 24.29 14.34
N ASP A 420 26.11 25.00 15.46
CA ASP A 420 26.13 26.47 15.49
C ASP A 420 27.39 27.07 14.86
N ILE A 421 28.57 26.48 15.11
CA ILE A 421 29.86 26.92 14.56
C ILE A 421 29.93 26.67 13.05
N THR A 422 29.30 25.59 12.58
CA THR A 422 29.23 25.22 11.16
C THR A 422 28.51 26.30 10.34
N LEU A 423 27.46 26.90 10.91
CA LEU A 423 26.70 28.00 10.30
C LEU A 423 27.40 29.38 10.37
N GLN A 424 28.58 29.47 11.00
CA GLN A 424 29.35 30.73 11.15
C GLN A 424 30.57 30.80 10.23
N GLN A 425 30.86 29.75 9.47
CA GLN A 425 31.99 29.69 8.55
C GLN A 425 31.71 30.48 7.26
N ASP A 426 32.66 31.30 6.83
CA ASP A 426 32.61 32.08 5.59
C ASP A 426 34.03 32.18 4.98
N TYR A 427 34.29 31.43 3.90
CA TYR A 427 35.59 31.44 3.20
C TYR A 427 35.45 31.08 1.71
N MET A 428 36.51 31.27 0.92
CA MET A 428 36.53 30.81 -0.48
C MET A 428 36.98 29.34 -0.56
N GLY A 429 36.04 28.45 -0.87
CA GLY A 429 36.31 27.04 -1.20
C GLY A 429 36.75 26.85 -2.65
N SER A 430 37.14 25.62 -3.00
CA SER A 430 37.62 25.22 -4.33
C SER A 430 36.50 25.20 -5.38
N THR A 431 35.25 25.04 -4.93
CA THR A 431 34.02 25.08 -5.73
C THR A 431 33.24 26.41 -5.57
N GLY A 432 33.92 27.46 -5.10
CA GLY A 432 33.34 28.78 -4.82
C GLY A 432 33.20 29.07 -3.32
N ARG A 433 32.52 30.16 -2.96
CA ARG A 433 32.35 30.56 -1.55
C ARG A 433 31.70 29.45 -0.72
N VAL A 434 32.18 29.21 0.49
CA VAL A 434 31.57 28.35 1.51
C VAL A 434 30.98 29.29 2.55
N ARG A 435 29.65 29.44 2.54
CA ARG A 435 28.87 30.08 3.59
C ARG A 435 27.54 29.34 3.70
N LEU A 436 27.05 29.06 4.90
CA LEU A 436 25.80 28.31 5.09
C LEU A 436 24.64 29.24 5.48
N PHE A 437 23.44 28.92 5.00
CA PHE A 437 22.22 29.63 5.39
C PHE A 437 21.73 29.21 6.77
N ASN A 438 21.18 30.17 7.52
CA ASN A 438 20.66 30.01 8.87
C ASN A 438 19.27 30.65 9.00
N GLY A 439 18.41 30.42 8.01
CA GLY A 439 17.03 30.95 7.96
C GLY A 439 16.62 31.43 6.57
N VAL A 440 15.70 32.38 6.54
CA VAL A 440 15.24 33.05 5.32
C VAL A 440 16.42 33.76 4.63
N ASP A 441 16.63 33.55 3.31
CA ASP A 441 17.69 34.26 2.57
C ASP A 441 17.26 35.72 2.27
N PRO A 442 17.88 36.74 2.88
CA PRO A 442 17.49 38.13 2.71
C PRO A 442 17.86 38.72 1.33
N ARG A 443 18.60 37.99 0.47
CA ARG A 443 18.82 38.38 -0.93
C ARG A 443 17.68 37.96 -1.86
N THR A 444 16.80 37.08 -1.41
CA THR A 444 15.61 36.70 -2.19
C THR A 444 14.47 37.67 -1.96
N THR A 445 13.89 38.17 -3.06
CA THR A 445 12.67 38.99 -3.06
C THR A 445 11.61 38.26 -3.91
N PRO A 446 10.54 37.72 -3.29
CA PRO A 446 10.28 37.74 -1.86
C PRO A 446 11.25 36.79 -1.12
N PRO A 447 11.41 36.99 0.21
CA PRO A 447 12.14 36.05 1.05
C PRO A 447 11.66 34.60 0.85
N ALA A 448 12.55 33.74 0.36
CA ALA A 448 12.31 32.32 0.19
C ALA A 448 12.03 31.64 1.56
N PRO A 449 11.26 30.53 1.59
CA PRO A 449 11.08 29.75 2.81
C PRO A 449 12.45 29.36 3.40
N PRO A 450 12.59 29.36 4.74
CA PRO A 450 13.88 29.39 5.39
C PRO A 450 14.76 28.19 5.03
N SER A 451 15.97 28.48 4.56
CA SER A 451 16.99 27.50 4.25
C SER A 451 17.97 27.40 5.42
N PHE A 452 18.17 26.19 5.92
CA PHE A 452 19.07 25.91 7.03
C PHE A 452 20.10 24.88 6.59
N GLY A 453 21.39 25.17 6.79
CA GLY A 453 22.49 24.25 6.48
C GLY A 453 22.81 24.08 5.00
N ASP A 454 22.04 24.66 4.07
CA ASP A 454 22.42 24.75 2.65
C ASP A 454 23.61 25.70 2.47
N ARG A 455 24.53 25.37 1.56
CA ARG A 455 25.59 26.29 1.14
C ARG A 455 25.08 27.29 0.10
N GLU A 456 25.37 28.55 0.35
CA GLU A 456 25.48 29.60 -0.66
C GLU A 456 26.59 29.24 -1.65
N GLY A 457 26.22 28.74 -2.82
CA GLY A 457 27.17 28.33 -3.84
C GLY A 457 26.68 28.60 -5.25
N ALA A 458 27.63 28.64 -6.17
CA ALA A 458 27.37 28.93 -7.56
C ALA A 458 26.81 27.71 -8.32
N ILE A 459 26.06 27.96 -9.39
CA ILE A 459 25.54 26.94 -10.31
C ILE A 459 26.26 27.10 -11.66
N LEU A 460 26.88 26.03 -12.16
CA LEU A 460 27.48 26.01 -13.48
C LEU A 460 26.37 25.88 -14.54
N MET A 461 26.39 26.79 -15.51
CA MET A 461 25.57 26.70 -16.72
C MET A 461 26.38 26.02 -17.82
N LEU A 462 25.82 24.98 -18.42
CA LEU A 462 26.34 24.29 -19.59
C LEU A 462 25.45 24.59 -20.81
N GLN A 463 26.02 24.63 -22.01
CA GLN A 463 25.26 24.59 -23.27
C GLN A 463 25.72 23.44 -24.17
N VAL A 464 24.80 22.79 -24.87
CA VAL A 464 25.14 21.89 -25.99
C VAL A 464 25.52 22.72 -27.22
N ALA A 465 26.83 22.78 -27.51
CA ALA A 465 27.42 23.60 -28.57
C ALA A 465 28.64 22.95 -29.25
N LYS A 466 28.84 21.64 -29.07
CA LYS A 466 30.02 20.87 -29.51
C LYS A 466 29.64 19.55 -30.20
N THR A 467 30.57 18.60 -30.31
CA THR A 467 30.36 17.32 -31.00
C THR A 467 29.65 16.29 -30.12
N ALA A 468 29.07 15.24 -30.72
CA ALA A 468 28.31 14.21 -29.99
C ALA A 468 29.11 13.47 -28.89
N LEU A 469 30.45 13.46 -28.97
CA LEU A 469 31.36 12.86 -27.99
C LEU A 469 31.57 13.70 -26.72
N GLN A 470 31.42 15.03 -26.83
CA GLN A 470 31.53 16.00 -25.73
C GLN A 470 30.65 17.22 -26.08
N PRO A 471 29.32 17.12 -25.95
CA PRO A 471 28.39 18.12 -26.48
C PRO A 471 28.36 19.40 -25.65
N PHE A 472 28.64 19.29 -24.34
CA PHE A 472 28.56 20.40 -23.40
C PHE A 472 29.79 21.32 -23.43
N GLU A 473 29.56 22.63 -23.40
CA GLU A 473 30.54 23.66 -23.04
C GLU A 473 30.09 24.45 -21.81
N ARG A 474 31.04 24.93 -21.00
CA ARG A 474 30.78 25.84 -19.87
C ARG A 474 30.30 27.19 -20.41
N LEU A 475 29.02 27.50 -20.23
CA LEU A 475 28.36 28.72 -20.75
C LEU A 475 28.55 29.92 -19.81
N GLY A 476 28.39 29.68 -18.50
CA GLY A 476 28.40 30.72 -17.47
C GLY A 476 28.33 30.14 -16.07
N ILE A 477 28.37 31.02 -15.07
CA ILE A 477 28.24 30.69 -13.65
C ILE A 477 27.18 31.62 -13.05
N TRP A 478 26.10 31.05 -12.52
CA TRP A 478 25.09 31.79 -11.77
C TRP A 478 25.49 31.87 -10.30
N THR A 479 25.27 33.03 -9.69
CA THR A 479 25.43 33.36 -8.27
C THR A 479 24.23 34.17 -7.78
N PRO A 480 23.98 34.28 -6.45
CA PRO A 480 22.95 35.18 -5.92
C PRO A 480 23.15 36.66 -6.35
N GLU A 481 24.38 37.05 -6.68
CA GLU A 481 24.76 38.38 -7.14
C GLU A 481 24.59 38.60 -8.65
N GLY A 482 24.39 37.54 -9.46
CA GLY A 482 24.18 37.62 -10.91
C GLY A 482 24.74 36.43 -11.70
N ILE A 483 24.66 36.49 -13.04
CA ILE A 483 25.27 35.52 -13.95
C ILE A 483 26.58 36.10 -14.52
N GLU A 484 27.69 35.41 -14.30
CA GLU A 484 28.96 35.64 -14.99
C GLU A 484 29.01 34.76 -16.25
N TRP A 485 29.08 35.35 -17.43
CA TRP A 485 29.08 34.61 -18.69
C TRP A 485 30.51 34.30 -19.18
N LEU A 486 30.77 33.04 -19.52
CA LEU A 486 32.10 32.55 -19.93
C LEU A 486 32.21 32.33 -21.45
N ARG A 487 31.06 32.23 -22.13
CA ARG A 487 30.91 31.99 -23.57
C ARG A 487 29.70 32.72 -24.12
N ASP A 488 29.73 32.95 -25.43
CA ASP A 488 28.59 33.40 -26.21
C ASP A 488 27.54 32.28 -26.30
N VAL A 489 26.25 32.62 -26.20
CA VAL A 489 25.16 31.66 -26.32
C VAL A 489 24.92 31.37 -27.80
N THR A 490 24.83 30.10 -28.21
CA THR A 490 24.61 29.72 -29.62
C THR A 490 23.35 28.87 -29.80
N TRP A 491 22.55 29.19 -30.81
CA TRP A 491 21.25 28.56 -31.07
C TRP A 491 21.20 27.80 -32.40
N SER A 492 22.26 27.87 -33.21
CA SER A 492 22.41 27.10 -34.45
C SER A 492 23.87 26.65 -34.61
N PRO A 493 24.13 25.42 -35.11
CA PRO A 493 25.47 24.97 -35.48
C PRO A 493 25.96 25.54 -36.81
N THR A 494 25.07 26.12 -37.64
CA THR A 494 25.36 26.54 -39.02
C THR A 494 25.20 28.03 -39.29
N ASP A 495 24.40 28.74 -38.48
CA ASP A 495 24.12 30.17 -38.64
C ASP A 495 24.62 30.96 -37.43
N SER A 496 25.77 31.62 -37.58
CA SER A 496 26.39 32.43 -36.55
C SER A 496 25.58 33.68 -36.16
N SER A 497 24.60 34.09 -36.96
CA SER A 497 23.66 35.16 -36.58
C SER A 497 22.68 34.72 -35.49
N LYS A 498 22.54 33.41 -35.23
CA LYS A 498 21.71 32.84 -34.16
C LYS A 498 22.53 32.70 -32.88
N SER A 499 23.10 33.80 -32.41
CA SER A 499 23.93 33.85 -31.21
C SER A 499 23.71 35.12 -30.36
N MET A 500 24.19 35.08 -29.13
CA MET A 500 24.21 36.19 -28.18
C MET A 500 25.63 36.35 -27.65
N ASN A 501 26.25 37.50 -27.89
CA ASN A 501 27.61 37.77 -27.44
C ASN A 501 27.63 38.09 -25.94
N CYS A 502 28.30 37.23 -25.18
CA CYS A 502 28.42 37.30 -23.71
C CYS A 502 29.86 37.08 -23.22
N SER A 503 30.82 36.82 -24.11
CA SER A 503 32.24 36.54 -23.84
C SER A 503 32.99 37.64 -23.07
N SER A 504 32.36 38.79 -22.80
CA SER A 504 32.86 39.87 -21.96
C SER A 504 32.60 39.69 -20.44
N GLY A 505 31.86 38.66 -20.05
CA GLY A 505 31.31 38.48 -18.69
C GLY A 505 29.83 38.85 -18.59
N THR A 506 29.34 39.69 -19.50
CA THR A 506 27.92 40.10 -19.60
C THR A 506 27.43 40.04 -21.05
N CYS A 507 26.16 39.68 -21.25
CA CYS A 507 25.53 39.64 -22.57
C CYS A 507 25.08 41.04 -23.05
N ASP A 508 25.38 41.38 -24.31
CA ASP A 508 24.74 42.53 -24.97
C ASP A 508 23.36 42.15 -25.52
N MET A 509 22.33 42.41 -24.71
CA MET A 509 20.93 42.16 -25.08
C MET A 509 20.43 43.02 -26.26
N SER A 510 21.17 44.06 -26.68
CA SER A 510 20.74 44.96 -27.77
C SER A 510 21.12 44.46 -29.17
N THR A 511 22.10 43.56 -29.28
CA THR A 511 22.53 42.92 -30.54
C THR A 511 22.28 41.41 -30.59
N ALA A 512 21.78 40.82 -29.50
CA ALA A 512 21.52 39.39 -29.35
C ALA A 512 20.41 38.86 -30.26
N PHE A 513 20.62 37.66 -30.84
CA PHE A 513 19.50 36.82 -31.27
C PHE A 513 18.93 36.06 -30.06
N LEU A 514 17.73 36.45 -29.64
CA LEU A 514 16.89 35.71 -28.71
C LEU A 514 15.94 34.78 -29.49
N PRO A 515 15.88 33.47 -29.17
CA PRO A 515 14.83 32.60 -29.66
C PRO A 515 13.44 33.09 -29.22
N ALA A 516 12.54 33.31 -30.17
CA ALA A 516 11.24 33.91 -29.90
C ALA A 516 10.36 33.02 -29.00
N ASP A 517 9.75 33.62 -27.97
CA ASP A 517 8.80 32.99 -27.03
C ASP A 517 7.41 32.67 -27.66
N ARG A 518 7.21 33.14 -28.88
CA ARG A 518 5.93 33.23 -29.60
C ARG A 518 6.20 33.31 -31.10
N SER A 519 5.48 32.55 -31.91
CA SER A 519 5.44 32.85 -33.36
C SER A 519 4.84 34.24 -33.60
N SER A 520 5.49 35.07 -34.42
CA SER A 520 4.95 36.40 -34.78
C SER A 520 3.81 36.33 -35.80
N GLU A 521 3.73 35.24 -36.56
CA GLU A 521 2.74 35.00 -37.60
C GLU A 521 2.18 33.58 -37.50
N CYS A 522 0.88 33.42 -37.78
CA CYS A 522 0.26 32.11 -37.95
C CYS A 522 0.07 31.80 -39.46
N PRO A 523 0.20 30.53 -39.87
CA PRO A 523 -0.12 30.08 -41.23
C PRO A 523 -1.50 30.55 -41.69
N ALA A 524 -1.66 30.77 -43.00
CA ALA A 524 -2.99 31.05 -43.58
C ALA A 524 -3.98 29.95 -43.20
N GLY A 525 -5.20 30.34 -42.82
CA GLY A 525 -6.19 29.47 -42.22
C GLY A 525 -6.12 29.31 -40.70
N THR A 526 -5.10 29.86 -40.02
CA THR A 526 -4.91 29.72 -38.56
C THR A 526 -4.65 31.07 -37.88
N ILE A 527 -4.97 31.19 -36.58
CA ILE A 527 -4.87 32.45 -35.82
C ILE A 527 -4.26 32.27 -34.44
N TRP A 528 -3.83 33.37 -33.84
CA TRP A 528 -2.97 33.35 -32.66
C TRP A 528 -3.72 33.61 -31.33
N PHE A 529 -3.65 32.66 -30.40
CA PHE A 529 -4.16 32.76 -29.03
C PHE A 529 -3.01 32.74 -28.01
N ASN A 530 -3.08 33.62 -27.00
CA ASN A 530 -1.98 33.87 -26.04
C ASN A 530 -1.48 32.59 -25.34
N ASP A 531 -2.41 31.77 -24.86
CA ASP A 531 -2.14 30.59 -24.03
C ASP A 531 -2.15 29.27 -24.82
N LEU A 532 -2.58 29.31 -26.10
CA LEU A 532 -2.88 28.12 -26.91
C LEU A 532 -2.08 28.02 -28.21
N GLY A 533 -1.44 29.09 -28.70
CA GLY A 533 -0.62 29.05 -29.93
C GLY A 533 -1.42 29.41 -31.19
N CYS A 534 -1.03 28.85 -32.36
CA CYS A 534 -1.79 28.98 -33.60
C CYS A 534 -2.90 27.91 -33.67
N GLU A 535 -4.15 28.33 -33.73
CA GLU A 535 -5.32 27.45 -33.84
C GLU A 535 -6.00 27.58 -35.21
N ASP A 536 -6.51 26.46 -35.73
CA ASP A 536 -7.27 26.38 -36.98
C ASP A 536 -8.50 27.31 -36.93
N CYS A 537 -8.72 28.10 -37.99
CA CYS A 537 -10.01 28.73 -38.18
C CYS A 537 -11.08 27.66 -38.38
N ALA A 538 -11.98 27.58 -37.40
CA ALA A 538 -13.13 26.69 -37.42
C ALA A 538 -13.96 26.85 -38.70
N VAL A 539 -14.61 25.75 -39.09
CA VAL A 539 -15.45 25.63 -40.29
C VAL A 539 -16.38 26.84 -40.43
N GLY A 540 -16.43 27.43 -41.62
CA GLY A 540 -17.13 28.69 -41.89
C GLY A 540 -16.24 29.94 -41.79
N ARG A 541 -15.09 29.89 -41.11
CA ARG A 541 -14.15 31.02 -41.07
C ARG A 541 -12.98 30.84 -42.04
N PHE A 542 -12.23 31.92 -42.25
CA PHE A 542 -10.98 31.93 -42.99
C PHE A 542 -9.96 32.86 -42.31
N ALA A 543 -8.68 32.70 -42.67
CA ALA A 543 -7.62 33.63 -42.28
C ALA A 543 -6.59 33.76 -43.41
N ALA A 544 -6.20 34.99 -43.73
CA ALA A 544 -5.00 35.23 -44.53
C ALA A 544 -3.74 34.93 -43.69
N LEU A 545 -2.59 34.74 -44.35
CA LEU A 545 -1.30 34.57 -43.67
C LEU A 545 -1.04 35.74 -42.70
N GLY A 546 -0.70 35.44 -41.44
CA GLY A 546 -0.46 36.45 -40.41
C GLY A 546 -1.71 37.13 -39.85
N SER A 547 -2.93 36.65 -40.14
CA SER A 547 -4.15 37.21 -39.55
C SER A 547 -4.21 36.99 -38.04
N THR A 548 -4.58 38.03 -37.30
CA THR A 548 -4.74 37.99 -35.83
C THR A 548 -6.16 37.60 -35.39
N GLN A 549 -7.11 37.46 -36.33
CA GLN A 549 -8.47 36.98 -36.08
C GLN A 549 -8.97 36.13 -37.25
N CYS A 550 -9.88 35.19 -36.97
CA CYS A 550 -10.50 34.36 -38.00
C CYS A 550 -11.69 35.13 -38.57
N ASP A 551 -11.50 35.74 -39.73
CA ASP A 551 -12.56 36.46 -40.40
C ASP A 551 -13.67 35.48 -40.82
N PRO A 552 -14.94 35.80 -40.55
CA PRO A 552 -16.04 34.94 -40.94
C PRO A 552 -16.29 35.05 -42.45
N CYS A 553 -16.56 33.92 -43.13
CA CYS A 553 -17.03 33.97 -44.52
C CYS A 553 -18.23 34.92 -44.63
N SER A 554 -18.18 35.83 -45.61
CA SER A 554 -19.24 36.81 -45.78
C SER A 554 -20.56 36.15 -46.17
N THR A 555 -21.69 36.75 -45.80
CA THR A 555 -23.02 36.19 -46.09
C THR A 555 -23.22 36.02 -47.60
N GLY A 556 -23.63 34.83 -48.02
CA GLY A 556 -23.64 34.39 -49.43
C GLY A 556 -22.43 33.53 -49.81
N PHE A 557 -21.46 33.38 -48.91
CA PHE A 557 -20.29 32.52 -49.03
C PHE A 557 -20.17 31.57 -47.82
N PHE A 558 -19.43 30.48 -47.97
CA PHE A 558 -19.24 29.42 -46.98
C PHE A 558 -17.81 28.86 -46.99
N SER A 559 -17.47 28.11 -45.94
CA SER A 559 -16.22 27.35 -45.80
C SER A 559 -16.57 26.00 -45.14
N ASN A 560 -16.31 24.87 -45.80
CA ASN A 560 -16.73 23.54 -45.34
C ASN A 560 -15.61 22.68 -44.72
N VAL A 561 -14.47 23.30 -44.41
CA VAL A 561 -13.30 22.69 -43.75
C VAL A 561 -12.70 23.69 -42.76
N SER A 562 -11.92 23.22 -41.79
CA SER A 562 -11.07 24.10 -40.98
C SER A 562 -9.83 24.53 -41.79
N GLY A 563 -9.12 25.56 -41.32
CA GLY A 563 -7.86 25.96 -41.93
C GLY A 563 -7.98 26.64 -43.31
N LEU A 564 -9.16 27.16 -43.67
CA LEU A 564 -9.39 27.71 -45.02
C LEU A 564 -8.80 29.12 -45.20
N ALA A 565 -8.22 29.38 -46.37
CA ALA A 565 -7.61 30.67 -46.70
C ALA A 565 -8.55 31.69 -47.38
N GLU A 566 -9.61 31.23 -48.07
CA GLU A 566 -10.62 32.08 -48.74
C GLU A 566 -11.93 31.29 -48.97
N CYS A 567 -13.08 31.97 -48.99
CA CYS A 567 -14.43 31.35 -48.96
C CYS A 567 -15.09 31.13 -50.33
N TYR A 568 -15.98 30.14 -50.42
CA TYR A 568 -16.71 29.78 -51.66
C TYR A 568 -18.13 30.38 -51.73
N PRO A 569 -18.64 30.83 -52.89
CA PRO A 569 -19.99 31.39 -53.03
C PRO A 569 -21.11 30.34 -53.12
N CYS A 570 -22.32 30.70 -52.68
CA CYS A 570 -23.49 29.81 -52.74
C CYS A 570 -24.24 29.81 -54.09
N PRO A 571 -24.67 28.65 -54.63
CA PRO A 571 -25.44 28.56 -55.87
C PRO A 571 -26.92 28.96 -55.68
N ALA A 572 -27.58 29.44 -56.75
CA ALA A 572 -28.97 29.88 -56.72
C ALA A 572 -29.93 28.77 -56.21
N GLY A 573 -31.03 29.18 -55.54
CA GLY A 573 -31.87 28.27 -54.74
C GLY A 573 -31.28 27.94 -53.36
N SER A 574 -30.00 28.26 -53.11
CA SER A 574 -29.33 28.16 -51.81
C SER A 574 -28.60 29.45 -51.45
N ILE A 575 -28.27 29.62 -50.17
CA ILE A 575 -27.61 30.81 -49.63
C ILE A 575 -26.74 30.49 -48.42
N SER A 576 -26.02 31.51 -47.96
CA SER A 576 -25.44 31.60 -46.62
C SER A 576 -26.01 32.86 -45.95
N GLN A 577 -26.86 32.71 -44.91
CA GLN A 577 -27.38 33.87 -44.16
C GLN A 577 -26.40 34.38 -43.11
N GLU A 578 -25.50 33.51 -42.67
CA GLU A 578 -24.65 33.75 -41.51
C GLU A 578 -23.25 34.14 -41.95
N ARG A 579 -22.68 35.09 -41.23
CA ARG A 579 -21.24 35.27 -41.26
C ARG A 579 -20.62 34.03 -40.64
N ALA A 580 -19.79 33.34 -41.42
CA ALA A 580 -19.23 32.02 -41.16
C ALA A 580 -20.15 30.80 -41.34
N ALA A 581 -20.93 30.75 -42.42
CA ALA A 581 -21.65 29.53 -42.80
C ALA A 581 -20.70 28.36 -43.14
N ALA A 582 -20.95 27.18 -42.57
CA ALA A 582 -20.21 25.94 -42.85
C ALA A 582 -20.59 25.30 -44.22
N SER A 583 -21.79 25.61 -44.72
CA SER A 583 -22.33 25.09 -45.98
C SER A 583 -23.42 26.02 -46.51
N CYS A 584 -23.78 25.91 -47.78
CA CYS A 584 -24.93 26.62 -48.33
C CYS A 584 -26.23 25.91 -48.00
N THR A 585 -27.11 26.58 -47.26
CA THR A 585 -28.46 26.10 -46.98
C THR A 585 -29.36 26.36 -48.18
N LEU A 586 -30.03 25.33 -48.71
CA LEU A 586 -31.15 25.51 -49.65
C LEU A 586 -32.20 26.40 -48.99
N CYS A 587 -32.82 27.29 -49.76
CA CYS A 587 -33.94 28.08 -49.26
C CYS A 587 -35.07 27.13 -48.89
N GLN A 588 -35.38 27.07 -47.60
CA GLN A 588 -36.37 26.14 -47.06
C GLN A 588 -37.77 26.49 -47.57
N GLN A 589 -38.68 25.54 -47.38
CA GLN A 589 -40.11 25.72 -47.65
C GLN A 589 -40.60 27.05 -47.05
N GLY A 590 -41.44 27.77 -47.79
CA GLY A 590 -41.86 29.14 -47.49
C GLY A 590 -40.90 30.26 -47.92
N PHE A 591 -39.76 29.96 -48.53
CA PHE A 591 -38.81 30.97 -48.98
C PHE A 591 -38.21 30.65 -50.37
N PHE A 592 -37.74 31.68 -51.09
CA PHE A 592 -37.19 31.55 -52.44
C PHE A 592 -35.97 32.44 -52.72
N VAL A 593 -35.09 32.02 -53.64
CA VAL A 593 -33.94 32.81 -54.17
C VAL A 593 -33.67 32.49 -55.64
N ASN A 594 -33.43 33.53 -56.44
CA ASN A 594 -33.22 33.43 -57.89
C ASN A 594 -31.80 33.78 -58.38
N GLN A 595 -30.82 33.99 -57.49
CA GLN A 595 -29.44 34.37 -57.85
C GLN A 595 -28.40 33.69 -56.94
N SER A 596 -27.16 33.52 -57.43
CA SER A 596 -26.02 32.98 -56.67
C SER A 596 -25.27 34.07 -55.89
N GLY A 597 -24.56 33.69 -54.82
CA GLY A 597 -23.92 34.61 -53.88
C GLY A 597 -24.91 35.37 -52.99
N MET A 598 -26.20 34.99 -53.01
CA MET A 598 -27.25 35.64 -52.25
C MET A 598 -27.15 35.33 -50.76
N SER A 599 -27.46 36.33 -49.93
CA SER A 599 -27.25 36.32 -48.49
C SER A 599 -28.53 36.16 -47.66
N LYS A 600 -29.72 36.17 -48.26
CA LYS A 600 -31.02 36.01 -47.58
C LYS A 600 -32.04 35.35 -48.49
N CYS A 601 -32.88 34.48 -47.93
CA CYS A 601 -34.01 33.93 -48.67
C CYS A 601 -35.18 34.93 -48.60
N LEU A 602 -35.85 35.15 -49.73
CA LEU A 602 -37.01 36.00 -49.79
C LEU A 602 -38.22 35.21 -49.31
N LYS A 603 -38.95 35.73 -48.34
CA LYS A 603 -40.13 35.06 -47.77
C LYS A 603 -41.30 35.08 -48.75
N CYS A 604 -42.06 33.98 -48.77
CA CYS A 604 -43.46 34.04 -49.18
C CYS A 604 -44.21 34.93 -48.18
N LYS A 605 -44.96 35.92 -48.67
CA LYS A 605 -45.64 36.91 -47.80
C LYS A 605 -46.73 36.26 -46.95
N ALA A 606 -47.24 36.93 -45.94
CA ALA A 606 -48.35 36.41 -45.13
C ALA A 606 -49.56 36.14 -46.05
N GLY A 607 -50.18 34.96 -45.91
CA GLY A 607 -51.16 34.44 -46.88
C GLY A 607 -50.54 33.69 -48.07
N PHE A 608 -49.22 33.55 -48.17
CA PHE A 608 -48.50 32.79 -49.19
C PHE A 608 -47.55 31.75 -48.56
N TYR A 609 -47.45 30.58 -49.20
CA TYR A 609 -46.66 29.43 -48.76
C TYR A 609 -45.78 28.87 -49.90
N ALA A 610 -44.79 28.03 -49.61
CA ALA A 610 -44.02 27.32 -50.64
C ALA A 610 -43.55 25.92 -50.19
N GLU A 611 -44.16 24.88 -50.76
CA GLU A 611 -44.07 23.47 -50.30
C GLU A 611 -42.78 22.71 -50.64
N GLU A 612 -41.81 23.32 -51.34
CA GLU A 612 -40.55 22.67 -51.75
C GLU A 612 -39.32 23.53 -51.37
N SER A 613 -38.22 22.89 -51.00
CA SER A 613 -36.95 23.56 -50.69
C SER A 613 -36.09 23.76 -51.93
N GLY A 614 -35.46 24.92 -52.06
CA GLY A 614 -34.68 25.32 -53.24
C GLY A 614 -35.48 26.12 -54.27
N LEU A 615 -36.72 26.51 -53.94
CA LEU A 615 -37.63 27.20 -54.86
C LEU A 615 -37.16 28.60 -55.26
N THR A 616 -37.68 29.03 -56.41
CA THR A 616 -37.46 30.36 -57.00
C THR A 616 -38.72 31.25 -56.98
N GLU A 617 -39.88 30.76 -56.50
CA GLU A 617 -41.16 31.49 -56.39
C GLU A 617 -42.16 30.83 -55.37
N CYS A 618 -43.33 31.42 -55.10
CA CYS A 618 -44.28 31.07 -54.00
C CYS A 618 -45.75 30.80 -54.46
N ARG A 619 -46.59 30.26 -53.56
CA ARG A 619 -48.03 29.85 -53.73
C ARG A 619 -48.94 30.47 -52.64
N GLU A 620 -50.28 30.34 -52.66
CA GLU A 620 -51.25 31.12 -51.83
C GLU A 620 -52.17 30.29 -50.88
N CYS A 621 -52.62 30.86 -49.75
CA CYS A 621 -53.26 30.16 -48.61
C CYS A 621 -54.82 30.22 -48.55
N PRO A 622 -55.50 29.30 -47.82
CA PRO A 622 -56.97 29.25 -47.72
C PRO A 622 -57.61 30.25 -46.74
N ALA A 623 -58.90 30.53 -46.92
CA ALA A 623 -59.64 31.54 -46.15
C ALA A 623 -59.86 31.20 -44.66
N GLY A 624 -59.89 32.23 -43.80
CA GLY A 624 -60.27 32.14 -42.38
C GLY A 624 -59.16 31.67 -41.44
N ARG A 625 -58.04 31.17 -41.97
CA ARG A 625 -56.82 30.84 -41.23
C ARG A 625 -55.67 31.52 -41.94
N THR A 626 -55.03 32.50 -41.30
CA THR A 626 -53.78 33.06 -41.85
C THR A 626 -52.61 32.20 -41.40
N THR A 627 -51.60 32.08 -42.25
CA THR A 627 -50.25 31.83 -41.77
C THR A 627 -49.81 33.10 -41.04
N ASN A 628 -49.76 33.04 -39.70
CA ASN A 628 -49.60 34.22 -38.83
C ASN A 628 -48.24 34.93 -38.96
N TYR A 629 -47.42 34.50 -39.92
CA TYR A 629 -46.07 34.91 -40.20
C TYR A 629 -45.80 34.77 -41.70
N GLU A 630 -44.96 35.65 -42.25
CA GLU A 630 -44.38 35.46 -43.58
C GLU A 630 -43.44 34.24 -43.56
N GLY A 631 -43.47 33.44 -44.63
CA GLY A 631 -42.64 32.25 -44.81
C GLY A 631 -43.34 30.93 -44.49
N ALA A 632 -44.57 30.74 -44.97
CA ALA A 632 -45.34 29.53 -44.68
C ALA A 632 -44.88 28.31 -45.50
N LEU A 633 -44.85 27.14 -44.87
CA LEU A 633 -44.31 25.93 -45.50
C LEU A 633 -45.32 25.31 -46.47
N ASP A 634 -46.55 25.09 -45.99
CA ASP A 634 -47.62 24.40 -46.72
C ASP A 634 -48.99 25.05 -46.45
N ALA A 635 -50.05 24.50 -47.07
CA ALA A 635 -51.43 24.92 -46.83
C ALA A 635 -51.99 24.51 -45.44
N ALA A 636 -51.26 23.70 -44.67
CA ALA A 636 -51.65 23.25 -43.33
C ALA A 636 -51.13 24.19 -42.22
N ALA A 637 -50.03 24.91 -42.45
CA ALA A 637 -49.43 25.94 -41.57
C ALA A 637 -50.36 27.14 -41.24
N CYS A 638 -51.55 27.16 -41.82
CA CYS A 638 -52.67 28.05 -41.51
C CYS A 638 -53.28 27.65 -40.14
N THR A 639 -52.63 28.05 -39.04
CA THR A 639 -52.82 27.50 -37.67
C THR A 639 -53.01 28.57 -36.57
N CYS A 640 -53.07 28.15 -35.30
CA CYS A 640 -52.97 29.00 -34.11
C CYS A 640 -51.64 28.71 -33.39
N ASN A 641 -51.03 29.70 -32.73
CA ASN A 641 -49.60 29.68 -32.41
C ASN A 641 -49.28 29.28 -30.95
N GLY A 642 -49.38 27.98 -30.64
CA GLY A 642 -48.97 27.40 -29.34
C GLY A 642 -49.59 26.03 -29.05
N GLU A 643 -49.14 25.35 -27.98
CA GLU A 643 -49.86 24.21 -27.40
C GLU A 643 -51.05 24.70 -26.56
N LEU A 644 -52.19 24.01 -26.63
CA LEU A 644 -53.41 24.42 -25.92
C LEU A 644 -53.55 23.70 -24.56
N TRP A 645 -53.24 24.38 -23.46
CA TRP A 645 -53.81 24.04 -22.16
C TRP A 645 -55.07 24.87 -21.93
N ASN A 646 -56.25 24.25 -22.11
CA ASN A 646 -57.57 24.90 -22.12
C ASN A 646 -57.74 26.04 -23.18
N GLY A 647 -56.69 26.36 -23.93
CA GLY A 647 -56.64 27.38 -24.98
C GLY A 647 -55.24 27.99 -25.26
N GLU A 648 -54.26 27.92 -24.33
CA GLU A 648 -53.05 28.79 -24.31
C GLU A 648 -51.73 28.05 -23.82
N CYS A 649 -50.50 28.63 -23.92
CA CYS A 649 -49.17 27.93 -24.12
C CYS A 649 -47.91 28.42 -23.27
N PHE A 650 -46.93 27.56 -22.84
CA PHE A 650 -45.81 27.85 -21.82
C PHE A 650 -44.42 27.03 -21.87
N ARG A 651 -43.45 27.16 -20.89
CA ARG A 651 -42.08 26.45 -20.78
C ARG A 651 -41.31 26.50 -19.37
N CYS A 652 -40.06 25.94 -19.23
CA CYS A 652 -39.11 25.82 -18.03
C CYS A 652 -37.58 26.13 -18.37
N GLY A 653 -36.57 25.90 -17.47
CA GLY A 653 -35.09 26.24 -17.63
C GLY A 653 -34.01 25.48 -16.75
N ASP A 654 -32.76 26.00 -16.65
CA ASP A 654 -31.46 25.35 -16.21
C ASP A 654 -31.36 24.64 -14.83
N GLY A 655 -30.32 23.80 -14.67
CA GLY A 655 -29.92 23.06 -13.46
C GLY A 655 -30.91 21.98 -13.05
N THR A 656 -31.97 21.83 -13.84
CA THR A 656 -33.19 21.11 -13.52
C THR A 656 -33.83 20.57 -14.80
N ARG A 657 -34.53 19.44 -14.70
CA ARG A 657 -35.28 18.81 -15.81
C ARG A 657 -36.78 19.00 -15.61
N PHE A 658 -37.54 19.13 -16.71
CA PHE A 658 -38.99 19.32 -16.64
C PHE A 658 -39.73 18.00 -16.38
N GLU A 659 -40.52 17.95 -15.32
CA GLU A 659 -41.29 16.76 -14.90
C GLU A 659 -42.60 17.18 -14.22
N LEU A 660 -43.71 16.54 -14.58
CA LEU A 660 -45.04 16.73 -13.97
C LEU A 660 -45.54 18.19 -13.85
N GLY A 661 -45.04 19.11 -14.69
CA GLY A 661 -45.44 20.52 -14.69
C GLY A 661 -44.52 21.47 -13.90
N ALA A 662 -43.37 20.99 -13.40
CA ALA A 662 -42.34 21.80 -12.74
C ALA A 662 -40.94 21.41 -13.23
N CYS A 663 -39.92 22.23 -12.92
CA CYS A 663 -38.52 21.87 -13.16
C CYS A 663 -37.90 21.30 -11.85
N VAL A 664 -37.18 20.17 -11.90
CA VAL A 664 -36.66 19.42 -10.72
C VAL A 664 -35.15 19.09 -10.80
N LEU A 665 -34.47 18.99 -9.65
CA LEU A 665 -33.00 18.81 -9.54
C LEU A 665 -32.49 17.44 -10.07
N CYS A 666 -31.22 17.40 -10.49
CA CYS A 666 -30.52 16.17 -10.90
C CYS A 666 -29.90 15.36 -9.73
N GLN A 667 -29.49 14.12 -10.03
CA GLN A 667 -29.30 13.02 -9.07
C GLN A 667 -27.91 12.37 -9.19
N SER A 668 -27.36 11.85 -8.09
CA SER A 668 -25.99 11.31 -8.05
C SER A 668 -25.77 10.14 -9.03
N GLY A 669 -24.77 10.27 -9.89
CA GLY A 669 -24.48 9.33 -11.00
C GLY A 669 -24.97 9.82 -12.37
N LEU A 670 -25.70 10.93 -12.42
CA LEU A 670 -26.01 11.71 -13.63
C LEU A 670 -25.27 13.05 -13.65
N GLU A 671 -25.07 13.56 -14.86
CA GLU A 671 -24.56 14.89 -15.20
C GLU A 671 -25.62 15.61 -16.08
N CYS A 672 -25.83 16.92 -15.88
CA CYS A 672 -26.95 17.68 -16.47
C CYS A 672 -26.52 19.14 -16.79
N GLU A 673 -26.77 19.62 -18.01
CA GLU A 673 -26.43 20.98 -18.47
C GLU A 673 -27.64 21.68 -19.15
N GLU A 674 -27.57 23.01 -19.40
CA GLU A 674 -28.73 23.80 -19.84
C GLU A 674 -29.23 23.38 -21.23
N GLY A 675 -30.34 22.65 -21.26
CA GLY A 675 -31.02 22.25 -22.50
C GLY A 675 -30.46 20.98 -23.17
N GLU A 676 -29.50 20.30 -22.56
CA GLU A 676 -28.99 19.00 -23.01
C GLU A 676 -29.65 17.81 -22.27
N GLU A 677 -29.48 16.59 -22.78
CA GLU A 677 -30.02 15.37 -22.15
C GLU A 677 -29.05 14.80 -21.09
N PRO A 678 -29.53 14.40 -19.88
CA PRO A 678 -28.65 13.91 -18.81
C PRO A 678 -27.80 12.68 -19.14
N VAL A 679 -26.52 12.70 -18.74
CA VAL A 679 -25.51 11.66 -19.07
C VAL A 679 -25.14 10.82 -17.84
N ILE A 680 -24.94 9.51 -18.04
CA ILE A 680 -24.61 8.55 -16.95
C ILE A 680 -23.10 8.43 -16.74
N LEU A 681 -22.64 8.52 -15.49
CA LEU A 681 -21.21 8.39 -15.14
C LEU A 681 -20.70 6.93 -15.16
N PRO A 682 -19.39 6.68 -15.40
CA PRO A 682 -18.78 5.35 -15.25
C PRO A 682 -18.98 4.75 -13.86
N GLY A 683 -19.08 3.42 -13.77
CA GLY A 683 -19.42 2.72 -12.53
C GLY A 683 -20.92 2.75 -12.15
N PHE A 684 -21.74 3.48 -12.92
CA PHE A 684 -23.19 3.51 -12.81
C PHE A 684 -23.87 2.94 -14.06
N TYR A 685 -25.13 2.55 -13.90
CA TYR A 685 -25.97 1.95 -14.93
C TYR A 685 -27.42 2.45 -14.81
N ALA A 686 -28.09 2.66 -15.93
CA ALA A 686 -29.53 2.87 -16.02
C ALA A 686 -30.12 2.00 -17.15
N THR A 687 -31.44 1.84 -17.20
CA THR A 687 -32.11 1.06 -18.24
C THR A 687 -32.57 1.95 -19.40
N LEU A 688 -32.78 1.37 -20.59
CA LEU A 688 -33.36 2.09 -21.74
C LEU A 688 -34.83 2.50 -21.53
N SER A 689 -35.53 1.86 -20.59
CA SER A 689 -36.91 2.18 -20.20
C SER A 689 -37.00 3.23 -19.10
N GLU A 690 -36.01 3.29 -18.21
CA GLU A 690 -35.94 4.17 -17.06
C GLU A 690 -34.52 4.79 -17.00
N PRO A 691 -34.20 5.75 -17.90
CA PRO A 691 -32.83 6.25 -18.09
C PRO A 691 -32.32 7.12 -16.93
N TYR A 692 -33.23 7.68 -16.12
CA TYR A 692 -32.90 8.47 -14.93
C TYR A 692 -32.81 7.62 -13.66
N ASP A 693 -33.14 6.33 -13.73
CA ASP A 693 -33.18 5.45 -12.57
C ASP A 693 -31.81 4.78 -12.38
N ILE A 694 -30.96 5.43 -11.58
CA ILE A 694 -29.52 5.12 -11.49
C ILE A 694 -29.21 4.01 -10.47
N TYR A 695 -28.50 2.99 -10.94
CA TYR A 695 -27.97 1.87 -10.17
C TYR A 695 -26.44 1.92 -10.10
N LYS A 696 -25.87 1.77 -8.89
CA LYS A 696 -24.42 1.70 -8.65
C LYS A 696 -23.90 0.28 -8.84
N CYS A 697 -22.83 0.10 -9.61
CA CYS A 697 -22.19 -1.20 -9.87
C CYS A 697 -21.04 -1.51 -8.89
N LEU A 698 -20.79 -2.79 -8.61
CA LEU A 698 -19.68 -3.26 -7.77
C LEU A 698 -19.08 -4.58 -8.29
N PRO A 699 -17.76 -4.66 -8.55
CA PRO A 699 -16.87 -3.54 -8.88
C PRO A 699 -17.41 -2.65 -10.03
N SER A 700 -16.83 -1.46 -10.15
CA SER A 700 -17.23 -0.40 -11.09
C SER A 700 -16.96 -0.75 -12.55
N ASP A 701 -15.90 -1.52 -12.83
CA ASP A 701 -15.45 -1.99 -14.16
C ASP A 701 -16.55 -2.70 -14.98
N LYS A 702 -17.56 -3.27 -14.31
CA LYS A 702 -18.73 -3.91 -14.93
C LYS A 702 -19.57 -2.95 -15.77
N CYS A 703 -19.52 -1.65 -15.49
CA CYS A 703 -20.43 -0.63 -16.02
C CYS A 703 -19.64 0.55 -16.65
N PRO A 704 -19.53 0.61 -17.99
CA PRO A 704 -18.73 1.63 -18.68
C PRO A 704 -19.34 3.04 -18.64
N GLY A 705 -20.58 3.19 -18.14
CA GLY A 705 -21.32 4.46 -18.15
C GLY A 705 -21.74 4.91 -19.56
N LYS A 706 -22.08 6.19 -19.67
CA LYS A 706 -22.53 6.95 -20.85
C LYS A 706 -23.84 6.48 -21.49
N VAL A 707 -23.96 5.20 -21.86
CA VAL A 707 -25.10 4.68 -22.63
C VAL A 707 -26.00 3.83 -21.73
N PRO A 708 -27.31 4.15 -21.60
CA PRO A 708 -28.26 3.32 -20.86
C PRO A 708 -28.29 1.89 -21.42
N GLY A 709 -28.30 0.90 -20.53
CA GLY A 709 -28.29 -0.52 -20.90
C GLY A 709 -26.92 -1.13 -21.23
N ALA A 710 -25.82 -0.36 -21.28
CA ALA A 710 -24.50 -0.89 -21.63
C ALA A 710 -23.81 -1.64 -20.48
N CYS A 711 -23.24 -2.83 -20.78
CA CYS A 711 -22.56 -3.70 -19.83
C CYS A 711 -21.22 -4.22 -20.35
N ALA A 712 -20.19 -4.28 -19.50
CA ALA A 712 -18.88 -4.80 -19.86
C ALA A 712 -18.80 -6.35 -19.79
N GLY A 713 -18.02 -6.97 -20.68
CA GLY A 713 -17.71 -8.40 -20.65
C GLY A 713 -18.78 -9.35 -21.23
N GLY A 714 -19.79 -8.83 -21.93
CA GLY A 714 -20.93 -9.62 -22.43
C GLY A 714 -21.95 -9.97 -21.34
N ARG A 715 -21.90 -9.27 -20.20
CA ARG A 715 -22.83 -9.41 -19.08
C ARG A 715 -24.18 -8.75 -19.39
N VAL A 716 -25.21 -9.16 -18.66
CA VAL A 716 -26.62 -8.74 -18.81
C VAL A 716 -27.28 -8.53 -17.44
N GLY A 717 -28.53 -8.05 -17.46
CA GLY A 717 -29.31 -7.72 -16.28
C GLY A 717 -28.94 -6.36 -15.68
N VAL A 718 -29.77 -5.87 -14.75
CA VAL A 718 -29.47 -4.68 -13.94
C VAL A 718 -28.67 -5.14 -12.70
N PRO A 719 -27.60 -4.46 -12.26
CA PRO A 719 -26.69 -3.59 -12.99
C PRO A 719 -25.47 -4.40 -13.48
N CYS A 720 -25.58 -5.06 -14.64
CA CYS A 720 -24.51 -5.77 -15.35
C CYS A 720 -23.80 -6.92 -14.60
N THR A 721 -24.49 -7.65 -13.71
CA THR A 721 -23.87 -8.72 -12.91
C THR A 721 -24.07 -10.15 -13.41
N GLN A 722 -24.96 -10.40 -14.38
CA GLN A 722 -25.31 -11.77 -14.81
C GLN A 722 -24.66 -12.12 -16.16
N CYS A 723 -24.36 -13.40 -16.41
CA CYS A 723 -24.08 -13.90 -17.75
C CYS A 723 -25.37 -14.43 -18.42
N PRO A 724 -25.48 -14.38 -19.76
CA PRO A 724 -26.58 -15.00 -20.50
C PRO A 724 -26.73 -16.51 -20.20
N GLU A 725 -27.95 -17.05 -20.31
CA GLU A 725 -28.21 -18.47 -20.04
C GLU A 725 -27.30 -19.40 -20.85
N GLY A 726 -26.76 -20.43 -20.20
CA GLY A 726 -25.82 -21.37 -20.79
C GLY A 726 -24.37 -20.87 -20.88
N THR A 727 -24.06 -19.66 -20.38
CA THR A 727 -22.70 -19.12 -20.31
C THR A 727 -22.25 -18.83 -18.88
N SER A 728 -20.94 -18.83 -18.65
CA SER A 728 -20.27 -18.60 -17.37
C SER A 728 -19.02 -17.73 -17.57
N LEU A 729 -18.61 -16.97 -16.56
CA LEU A 729 -17.39 -16.16 -16.62
C LEU A 729 -16.13 -17.00 -16.79
N ASN A 730 -15.27 -16.61 -17.72
CA ASN A 730 -13.91 -17.14 -17.88
C ASN A 730 -12.89 -16.34 -17.04
N ASN A 731 -11.64 -16.81 -17.00
CA ASN A 731 -10.51 -16.15 -16.31
C ASN A 731 -10.10 -14.79 -16.93
N LYS A 732 -10.86 -14.24 -17.88
CA LYS A 732 -10.65 -12.94 -18.55
C LYS A 732 -11.88 -12.03 -18.43
N ASN A 733 -12.77 -12.28 -17.46
CA ASN A 733 -13.97 -11.49 -17.20
C ASN A 733 -15.00 -11.43 -18.36
N LEU A 734 -15.02 -12.44 -19.23
CA LEU A 734 -15.94 -12.59 -20.35
C LEU A 734 -16.86 -13.80 -20.16
N CYS A 735 -18.13 -13.70 -20.56
CA CYS A 735 -19.07 -14.82 -20.52
C CYS A 735 -18.82 -15.81 -21.69
N GLU A 736 -18.44 -17.05 -21.38
CA GLU A 736 -18.18 -18.15 -22.34
C GLU A 736 -19.17 -19.32 -22.16
N PRO A 737 -19.48 -20.11 -23.21
CA PRO A 737 -20.43 -21.21 -23.13
C PRO A 737 -19.97 -22.36 -22.22
N CYS A 738 -20.88 -22.87 -21.40
CA CYS A 738 -20.62 -23.89 -20.39
C CYS A 738 -20.11 -25.24 -20.96
N ALA A 739 -18.97 -25.72 -20.45
CA ALA A 739 -18.41 -27.01 -20.84
C ALA A 739 -19.19 -28.20 -20.23
N GLY A 740 -19.67 -29.11 -21.09
CA GLY A 740 -20.61 -30.20 -20.76
C GLY A 740 -20.12 -31.31 -19.81
N GLY A 741 -18.98 -31.15 -19.12
CA GLY A 741 -18.48 -32.08 -18.11
C GLY A 741 -18.76 -31.67 -16.65
N SER A 742 -19.20 -30.42 -16.42
CA SER A 742 -19.31 -29.78 -15.11
C SER A 742 -20.13 -30.58 -14.08
N PHE A 743 -21.32 -31.05 -14.44
CA PHE A 743 -22.22 -31.78 -13.55
C PHE A 743 -21.59 -33.04 -12.94
N ALA A 744 -20.82 -33.81 -13.72
CA ALA A 744 -20.21 -35.05 -13.25
C ALA A 744 -19.16 -34.80 -12.15
N GLY A 745 -18.40 -33.69 -12.25
CA GLY A 745 -17.43 -33.29 -11.22
C GLY A 745 -18.09 -33.03 -9.87
N TRP A 746 -19.23 -32.32 -9.86
CA TRP A 746 -19.99 -32.03 -8.65
C TRP A 746 -20.62 -33.26 -8.00
N VAL A 747 -21.07 -34.25 -8.79
CA VAL A 747 -21.52 -35.55 -8.26
C VAL A 747 -20.38 -36.30 -7.58
N VAL A 748 -19.18 -36.31 -8.17
CA VAL A 748 -17.98 -36.91 -7.54
C VAL A 748 -17.60 -36.17 -6.25
N ALA A 749 -17.61 -34.83 -6.27
CA ALA A 749 -17.32 -34.01 -5.08
C ALA A 749 -18.28 -34.31 -3.92
N ALA A 750 -19.57 -34.46 -4.19
CA ALA A 750 -20.57 -34.85 -3.19
C ALA A 750 -20.28 -36.23 -2.58
N ILE A 751 -19.93 -37.23 -3.40
CA ILE A 751 -19.57 -38.59 -2.93
C ILE A 751 -18.30 -38.56 -2.07
N VAL A 752 -17.29 -37.77 -2.46
CA VAL A 752 -16.05 -37.58 -1.70
C VAL A 752 -16.34 -36.89 -0.35
N GLY A 753 -17.16 -35.83 -0.33
CA GLY A 753 -17.56 -35.13 0.89
C GLY A 753 -18.34 -36.03 1.87
N MET A 754 -19.30 -36.82 1.37
CA MET A 754 -20.04 -37.81 2.16
C MET A 754 -19.11 -38.89 2.75
N SER A 755 -18.11 -39.32 1.98
CA SER A 755 -17.10 -40.28 2.43
C SER A 755 -16.15 -39.68 3.48
N PHE A 756 -15.75 -38.42 3.29
CA PHE A 756 -14.91 -37.67 4.23
C PHE A 756 -15.57 -37.50 5.59
N LEU A 757 -16.87 -37.19 5.64
CA LEU A 757 -17.63 -37.09 6.91
C LEU A 757 -17.60 -38.40 7.72
N VAL A 758 -17.68 -39.56 7.03
CA VAL A 758 -17.57 -40.88 7.66
C VAL A 758 -16.14 -41.14 8.16
N ALA A 759 -15.11 -40.79 7.38
CA ALA A 759 -13.72 -40.87 7.82
C ALA A 759 -13.44 -39.96 9.03
N MET A 760 -13.97 -38.74 9.03
CA MET A 760 -13.80 -37.76 10.10
C MET A 760 -14.42 -38.22 11.42
N TYR A 761 -15.56 -38.93 11.40
CA TYR A 761 -16.11 -39.60 12.59
C TYR A 761 -15.09 -40.54 13.23
N TYR A 762 -14.41 -41.39 12.44
CA TYR A 762 -13.42 -42.34 12.95
C TYR A 762 -12.13 -41.65 13.43
N LEU A 763 -11.66 -40.61 12.72
CA LEU A 763 -10.47 -39.85 13.10
C LEU A 763 -10.65 -39.14 14.44
N ILE A 764 -11.70 -38.32 14.58
CA ILE A 764 -12.00 -37.55 15.81
C ILE A 764 -12.14 -38.48 17.01
N ASN A 765 -12.88 -39.58 16.85
CA ASN A 765 -13.23 -40.49 17.94
C ASN A 765 -12.23 -41.63 18.16
N SER A 766 -11.07 -41.61 17.48
CA SER A 766 -10.00 -42.59 17.69
C SER A 766 -9.40 -42.47 19.10
N PRO A 767 -8.95 -43.57 19.73
CA PRO A 767 -8.29 -43.48 21.04
C PRO A 767 -6.93 -42.79 20.97
N THR A 768 -6.33 -42.67 19.77
CA THR A 768 -5.05 -42.02 19.52
C THR A 768 -5.12 -40.49 19.60
N THR A 769 -6.14 -39.83 19.03
CA THR A 769 -6.32 -38.37 19.20
C THR A 769 -6.49 -37.95 20.66
N THR A 770 -6.96 -38.86 21.52
CA THR A 770 -7.15 -38.58 22.96
C THR A 770 -5.87 -38.62 23.81
N ARG A 771 -4.78 -39.21 23.30
CA ARG A 771 -3.51 -39.45 24.04
C ARG A 771 -2.23 -39.03 23.32
N ALA A 772 -2.34 -38.60 22.06
CA ALA A 772 -1.22 -38.12 21.26
C ALA A 772 -1.32 -36.60 21.07
N SER A 773 -0.64 -35.85 21.94
CA SER A 773 -0.42 -34.40 21.86
C SER A 773 -0.03 -33.92 20.45
N ALA A 774 0.86 -34.63 19.75
CA ALA A 774 1.24 -34.30 18.37
C ALA A 774 0.07 -34.42 17.37
N MET A 775 -0.77 -35.47 17.48
CA MET A 775 -1.94 -35.64 16.61
C MET A 775 -3.03 -34.60 16.92
N LEU A 776 -3.25 -34.31 18.21
CA LEU A 776 -4.12 -33.22 18.64
C LEU A 776 -3.62 -31.87 18.09
N ALA A 777 -2.31 -31.61 18.18
CA ALA A 777 -1.68 -30.40 17.66
C ALA A 777 -1.92 -30.24 16.15
N THR A 778 -1.66 -31.26 15.32
CA THR A 778 -1.94 -31.20 13.87
C THR A 778 -3.41 -30.88 13.58
N THR A 779 -4.37 -31.50 14.28
CA THR A 779 -5.80 -31.19 14.07
C THR A 779 -6.19 -29.78 14.54
N CYS A 780 -5.50 -29.21 15.51
CA CYS A 780 -5.73 -27.83 15.94
C CYS A 780 -5.07 -26.83 14.96
N VAL A 781 -3.83 -27.09 14.52
CA VAL A 781 -3.12 -26.28 13.51
C VAL A 781 -3.94 -26.15 12.23
N LEU A 782 -4.40 -27.27 11.66
CA LEU A 782 -5.25 -27.26 10.47
C LEU A 782 -6.57 -26.50 10.69
N GLY A 783 -7.20 -26.63 11.86
CA GLY A 783 -8.43 -25.89 12.19
C GLY A 783 -8.20 -24.37 12.32
N MET A 784 -7.10 -23.95 12.93
CA MET A 784 -6.71 -22.53 13.01
C MET A 784 -6.40 -21.96 11.63
N THR A 785 -5.67 -22.70 10.79
CA THR A 785 -5.38 -22.30 9.41
C THR A 785 -6.68 -22.11 8.62
N ILE A 786 -7.60 -23.07 8.64
CA ILE A 786 -8.90 -22.93 7.95
C ILE A 786 -9.69 -21.72 8.48
N SER A 787 -9.74 -21.52 9.80
CA SER A 787 -10.42 -20.35 10.39
C SER A 787 -9.75 -19.01 10.04
N MET A 788 -8.45 -19.01 9.75
CA MET A 788 -7.69 -17.83 9.29
C MET A 788 -7.99 -17.53 7.81
N LEU A 789 -7.97 -18.54 6.94
CA LEU A 789 -8.29 -18.39 5.51
C LEU A 789 -9.75 -17.91 5.34
N GLN A 790 -10.68 -18.46 6.12
CA GLN A 790 -12.06 -17.98 6.21
C GLN A 790 -12.15 -16.52 6.71
N SER A 791 -11.28 -16.09 7.62
CA SER A 791 -11.27 -14.69 8.10
C SER A 791 -10.85 -13.71 7.00
N VAL A 792 -9.89 -14.09 6.14
CA VAL A 792 -9.49 -13.28 4.98
C VAL A 792 -10.56 -13.30 3.88
N GLY A 793 -11.16 -14.46 3.60
CA GLY A 793 -12.26 -14.56 2.63
C GLY A 793 -13.44 -13.65 2.98
N ILE A 794 -13.81 -13.52 4.26
CA ILE A 794 -14.87 -12.60 4.68
C ILE A 794 -14.51 -11.13 4.37
N VAL A 795 -13.24 -10.75 4.44
CA VAL A 795 -12.79 -9.38 4.11
C VAL A 795 -12.85 -9.11 2.60
N GLY A 796 -12.65 -10.13 1.77
CA GLY A 796 -12.85 -10.05 0.31
C GLY A 796 -14.31 -9.77 -0.12
N LEU A 797 -15.28 -9.85 0.81
CA LEU A 797 -16.68 -9.49 0.55
C LEU A 797 -16.99 -7.99 0.71
N ILE A 798 -16.01 -7.18 1.16
CA ILE A 798 -16.20 -5.75 1.40
C ILE A 798 -16.25 -5.00 0.05
N SER A 799 -17.13 -3.99 -0.02
CA SER A 799 -17.41 -3.13 -1.18
C SER A 799 -16.28 -2.12 -1.50
N PHE A 800 -15.04 -2.61 -1.60
CA PHE A 800 -13.83 -1.84 -1.87
C PHE A 800 -13.20 -2.22 -3.22
N GLU A 801 -12.51 -1.27 -3.88
CA GLU A 801 -11.81 -1.50 -5.14
C GLU A 801 -10.40 -2.05 -4.89
N TRP A 802 -10.32 -3.37 -4.81
CA TRP A 802 -9.09 -4.08 -4.51
C TRP A 802 -8.07 -4.02 -5.67
N PRO A 803 -6.77 -3.78 -5.40
CA PRO A 803 -5.71 -3.91 -6.40
C PRO A 803 -5.72 -5.27 -7.09
N GLN A 804 -5.51 -5.31 -8.41
CA GLN A 804 -5.60 -6.55 -9.21
C GLN A 804 -4.62 -7.64 -8.73
N GLU A 805 -3.44 -7.25 -8.23
CA GLU A 805 -2.44 -8.13 -7.61
C GLU A 805 -2.93 -8.87 -6.35
N LEU A 806 -4.06 -8.46 -5.77
CA LEU A 806 -4.71 -9.13 -4.64
C LEU A 806 -5.99 -9.88 -5.04
N ALA A 807 -6.48 -9.78 -6.28
CA ALA A 807 -7.70 -10.45 -6.71
C ALA A 807 -7.59 -11.98 -6.58
N TRP A 808 -6.50 -12.57 -7.10
CA TRP A 808 -6.23 -14.01 -7.02
C TRP A 808 -6.16 -14.54 -5.58
N VAL A 809 -5.78 -13.69 -4.61
CA VAL A 809 -5.79 -14.04 -3.19
C VAL A 809 -7.23 -14.25 -2.73
N PHE A 810 -8.12 -13.31 -2.99
CA PHE A 810 -9.50 -13.39 -2.54
C PHE A 810 -10.24 -14.54 -3.25
N ASP A 811 -10.00 -14.77 -4.54
CA ASP A 811 -10.49 -15.94 -5.27
C ASP A 811 -10.03 -17.26 -4.62
N ALA A 812 -8.75 -17.36 -4.27
CA ALA A 812 -8.23 -18.53 -3.55
C ALA A 812 -8.82 -18.67 -2.13
N MET A 813 -9.22 -17.59 -1.46
CA MET A 813 -9.89 -17.63 -0.15
C MET A 813 -11.38 -18.01 -0.25
N ASN A 814 -12.07 -17.63 -1.33
CA ASN A 814 -13.47 -17.98 -1.59
C ASN A 814 -13.68 -19.51 -1.63
N PHE A 815 -12.68 -20.27 -2.10
CA PHE A 815 -12.67 -21.72 -1.99
C PHE A 815 -12.83 -22.22 -0.53
N PHE A 816 -12.16 -21.58 0.43
CA PHE A 816 -12.22 -21.95 1.86
C PHE A 816 -13.47 -21.41 2.58
N LEU A 817 -14.19 -20.46 1.97
CA LEU A 817 -15.57 -20.12 2.35
C LEU A 817 -16.60 -21.11 1.83
N LEU A 818 -16.21 -22.08 0.99
CA LEU A 818 -17.11 -22.91 0.19
C LEU A 818 -18.05 -22.05 -0.69
N ASP A 819 -17.52 -21.00 -1.32
CA ASP A 819 -18.31 -20.21 -2.24
C ASP A 819 -18.48 -20.94 -3.58
N ILE A 820 -19.67 -21.50 -3.77
CA ILE A 820 -19.99 -22.47 -4.82
C ILE A 820 -20.00 -21.82 -6.22
N ASP A 821 -20.28 -20.52 -6.30
CA ASP A 821 -20.32 -19.76 -7.55
C ASP A 821 -18.89 -19.63 -8.13
N SER A 822 -17.91 -19.30 -7.29
CA SER A 822 -16.48 -19.24 -7.65
C SER A 822 -15.88 -20.57 -8.14
N MET A 823 -16.56 -21.69 -7.90
CA MET A 823 -16.15 -23.03 -8.34
C MET A 823 -16.81 -23.46 -9.66
N GLY A 824 -17.51 -22.56 -10.36
CA GLY A 824 -18.12 -22.84 -11.68
C GLY A 824 -19.40 -23.69 -11.61
N PHE A 825 -20.13 -23.63 -10.50
CA PHE A 825 -21.44 -24.29 -10.35
C PHE A 825 -22.57 -23.57 -11.09
N ASP A 826 -22.33 -22.36 -11.60
CA ASP A 826 -23.15 -21.61 -12.55
C ASP A 826 -23.75 -22.52 -13.64
N CYS A 827 -22.88 -23.31 -14.28
CA CYS A 827 -23.21 -24.26 -15.35
C CYS A 827 -24.05 -25.48 -14.89
N VAL A 828 -24.41 -25.57 -13.61
CA VAL A 828 -25.21 -26.66 -13.03
C VAL A 828 -26.53 -26.14 -12.46
N ALA A 829 -26.51 -25.02 -11.74
CA ALA A 829 -27.71 -24.46 -11.10
C ALA A 829 -28.42 -23.38 -11.93
N GLY A 830 -27.72 -22.67 -12.82
CA GLY A 830 -28.27 -21.58 -13.62
C GLY A 830 -28.53 -20.33 -12.79
N ASP A 831 -29.66 -20.27 -12.08
CA ASP A 831 -30.11 -19.05 -11.40
C ASP A 831 -29.53 -18.86 -9.97
N PRO A 832 -29.25 -17.61 -9.55
CA PRO A 832 -28.77 -17.26 -8.21
C PRO A 832 -29.55 -17.87 -7.03
N THR A 833 -30.88 -17.88 -7.12
CA THR A 833 -31.77 -18.32 -6.03
C THR A 833 -31.55 -19.80 -5.74
N ARG A 834 -31.44 -20.63 -6.79
CA ARG A 834 -31.08 -22.04 -6.67
C ARG A 834 -29.67 -22.24 -6.11
N ARG A 835 -28.67 -21.47 -6.56
CA ARG A 835 -27.28 -21.55 -6.05
C ARG A 835 -27.22 -21.28 -4.54
N TYR A 836 -27.85 -20.20 -4.10
CA TYR A 836 -27.97 -19.86 -2.67
C TYR A 836 -28.68 -20.96 -1.89
N ALA A 837 -29.78 -21.49 -2.43
CA ALA A 837 -30.53 -22.58 -1.78
C ALA A 837 -29.66 -23.83 -1.55
N TYR A 838 -28.85 -24.25 -2.53
CA TYR A 838 -27.91 -25.36 -2.36
C TYR A 838 -26.87 -25.09 -1.26
N SER A 839 -26.30 -23.88 -1.24
CA SER A 839 -25.34 -23.45 -0.22
C SER A 839 -25.94 -23.46 1.19
N ALA A 840 -27.17 -22.98 1.35
CA ALA A 840 -27.88 -22.93 2.62
C ALA A 840 -28.28 -24.34 3.15
N VAL A 841 -28.64 -25.29 2.28
CA VAL A 841 -28.99 -26.66 2.71
C VAL A 841 -27.80 -27.60 2.87
N ALA A 842 -26.60 -27.24 2.40
CA ALA A 842 -25.42 -28.10 2.44
C ALA A 842 -25.06 -28.59 3.87
N LEU A 843 -25.08 -27.70 4.86
CA LEU A 843 -24.82 -28.07 6.26
C LEU A 843 -25.93 -28.96 6.86
N PRO A 844 -27.24 -28.62 6.74
CA PRO A 844 -28.33 -29.54 7.06
C PRO A 844 -28.19 -30.93 6.42
N VAL A 845 -27.85 -31.03 5.14
CA VAL A 845 -27.66 -32.30 4.42
C VAL A 845 -26.46 -33.08 4.98
N ALA A 846 -25.34 -32.43 5.28
CA ALA A 846 -24.17 -33.07 5.91
C ALA A 846 -24.50 -33.65 7.31
N LEU A 847 -25.35 -32.96 8.09
CA LEU A 847 -25.80 -33.44 9.40
C LEU A 847 -26.79 -34.60 9.29
N LEU A 848 -27.74 -34.52 8.34
CA LEU A 848 -28.65 -35.63 8.02
C LEU A 848 -27.87 -36.86 7.53
N TRP A 849 -26.82 -36.68 6.72
CA TRP A 849 -25.95 -37.77 6.29
C TRP A 849 -25.23 -38.47 7.46
N LEU A 850 -24.78 -37.73 8.48
CA LEU A 850 -24.21 -38.34 9.68
C LEU A 850 -25.24 -39.14 10.49
N LEU A 851 -26.51 -38.73 10.48
CA LEU A 851 -27.62 -39.47 11.11
C LEU A 851 -28.01 -40.73 10.31
N THR A 852 -28.07 -40.66 8.96
CA THR A 852 -28.31 -41.84 8.13
C THR A 852 -27.14 -42.81 8.19
N ALA A 853 -25.89 -42.34 8.16
CA ALA A 853 -24.70 -43.15 8.36
C ALA A 853 -24.70 -43.84 9.74
N HIS A 854 -25.14 -43.15 10.79
CA HIS A 854 -25.35 -43.78 12.11
C HIS A 854 -26.37 -44.93 12.01
N ALA A 855 -27.55 -44.69 11.44
CA ALA A 855 -28.61 -45.69 11.30
C ALA A 855 -28.20 -46.89 10.42
N ILE A 856 -27.50 -46.64 9.32
CA ILE A 856 -26.95 -47.67 8.41
C ILE A 856 -25.88 -48.49 9.15
N SER A 857 -24.95 -47.86 9.86
CA SER A 857 -23.93 -48.59 10.64
C SER A 857 -24.56 -49.52 11.68
N ARG A 858 -25.69 -49.13 12.27
CA ARG A 858 -26.43 -49.93 13.26
C ARG A 858 -27.18 -51.12 12.68
N LYS A 859 -27.58 -51.05 11.41
CA LYS A 859 -28.30 -52.14 10.71
C LYS A 859 -27.37 -53.07 9.92
N CYS A 860 -26.31 -52.53 9.33
CA CYS A 860 -25.53 -53.20 8.27
C CYS A 860 -24.04 -53.39 8.58
N ALA A 861 -23.46 -52.67 9.54
CA ALA A 861 -22.03 -52.77 9.84
C ALA A 861 -21.73 -53.75 11.00
N PRO A 862 -20.65 -54.55 10.91
CA PRO A 862 -20.24 -55.44 12.00
C PRO A 862 -19.78 -54.63 13.21
N PHE A 863 -19.87 -55.22 14.41
CA PHE A 863 -19.77 -54.55 15.72
C PHE A 863 -18.61 -53.53 15.88
N ARG A 864 -17.46 -53.76 15.23
CA ARG A 864 -16.28 -52.87 15.26
C ARG A 864 -16.48 -51.53 14.54
N PHE A 865 -17.42 -51.45 13.59
CA PHE A 865 -17.70 -50.28 12.75
C PHE A 865 -19.07 -49.62 13.05
N GLN A 866 -19.68 -49.93 14.20
CA GLN A 866 -20.97 -49.35 14.60
C GLN A 866 -20.82 -47.99 15.27
N PHE A 867 -21.63 -47.01 14.86
CA PHE A 867 -21.56 -45.66 15.41
C PHE A 867 -22.15 -45.59 16.82
N GLN A 868 -21.50 -44.85 17.73
CA GLN A 868 -21.93 -44.67 19.12
C GLN A 868 -22.57 -43.29 19.28
N TRP A 869 -23.80 -43.24 19.83
CA TRP A 869 -24.62 -42.02 19.82
C TRP A 869 -23.93 -40.76 20.40
N PRO A 870 -23.24 -40.80 21.56
CA PRO A 870 -22.51 -39.63 22.07
C PRO A 870 -21.36 -39.16 21.15
N LYS A 871 -20.71 -40.11 20.46
CA LYS A 871 -19.62 -39.83 19.52
C LYS A 871 -20.15 -39.23 18.22
N THR A 872 -21.32 -39.69 17.75
CA THR A 872 -22.02 -39.09 16.61
C THR A 872 -22.41 -37.64 16.93
N ILE A 873 -22.97 -37.38 18.12
CA ILE A 873 -23.24 -36.00 18.57
C ILE A 873 -21.96 -35.16 18.60
N SER A 874 -20.85 -35.65 19.16
CA SER A 874 -19.59 -34.88 19.17
C SER A 874 -19.00 -34.67 17.77
N THR A 875 -19.22 -35.57 16.81
CA THR A 875 -18.80 -35.35 15.41
C THR A 875 -19.71 -34.34 14.71
N MET A 876 -21.03 -34.40 14.90
CA MET A 876 -21.97 -33.40 14.38
C MET A 876 -21.67 -32.00 14.95
N GLY A 877 -21.44 -31.90 16.26
CA GLY A 877 -21.01 -30.65 16.89
C GLY A 877 -19.66 -30.14 16.35
N GLN A 878 -18.73 -31.05 16.01
CA GLN A 878 -17.47 -30.68 15.37
C GLN A 878 -17.65 -30.17 13.94
N VAL A 879 -18.58 -30.75 13.16
CA VAL A 879 -18.97 -30.25 11.82
C VAL A 879 -19.54 -28.84 11.95
N VAL A 880 -20.54 -28.64 12.82
CA VAL A 880 -21.17 -27.31 12.99
C VAL A 880 -20.16 -26.29 13.50
N GLN A 881 -19.24 -26.65 14.42
CA GLN A 881 -18.20 -25.73 14.90
C GLN A 881 -17.25 -25.27 13.78
N VAL A 882 -16.89 -26.13 12.82
CA VAL A 882 -16.01 -25.76 11.69
C VAL A 882 -16.81 -25.02 10.60
N ALA A 883 -18.06 -25.39 10.39
CA ALA A 883 -18.95 -24.74 9.43
C ALA A 883 -19.58 -23.44 9.96
N PHE A 884 -19.42 -23.10 11.25
CA PHE A 884 -20.15 -21.99 11.88
C PHE A 884 -19.88 -20.64 11.19
N THR A 885 -18.63 -20.37 10.84
CA THR A 885 -18.21 -19.17 10.11
C THR A 885 -18.85 -19.11 8.71
N ILE A 886 -18.76 -20.20 7.94
CA ILE A 886 -19.32 -20.31 6.59
C ILE A 886 -20.85 -20.17 6.61
N ALA A 887 -21.51 -20.90 7.51
CA ALA A 887 -22.95 -20.84 7.68
C ALA A 887 -23.42 -19.45 8.17
N SER A 888 -22.60 -18.73 8.94
CA SER A 888 -22.89 -17.32 9.31
C SER A 888 -22.79 -16.38 8.10
N LYS A 889 -21.76 -16.53 7.24
CA LYS A 889 -21.66 -15.80 5.97
C LYS A 889 -22.89 -16.06 5.10
N ILE A 890 -23.24 -17.33 4.87
CA ILE A 890 -24.39 -17.73 4.06
C ILE A 890 -25.71 -17.21 4.67
N ALA A 891 -25.89 -17.30 5.99
CA ALA A 891 -27.11 -16.82 6.65
C ALA A 891 -27.30 -15.30 6.58
N LEU A 892 -26.20 -14.53 6.61
CA LEU A 892 -26.20 -13.07 6.53
C LEU A 892 -26.08 -12.50 5.10
N GLN A 893 -25.68 -13.30 4.11
CA GLN A 893 -25.52 -12.87 2.71
C GLN A 893 -26.78 -12.18 2.11
N PRO A 894 -28.03 -12.62 2.37
CA PRO A 894 -29.24 -11.90 1.96
C PRO A 894 -29.47 -10.55 2.68
N MET A 895 -28.76 -10.29 3.77
CA MET A 895 -28.87 -9.06 4.56
C MET A 895 -27.77 -8.04 4.23
N MET A 896 -26.79 -8.42 3.40
CA MET A 896 -25.74 -7.53 2.91
C MET A 896 -26.30 -6.68 1.75
N CYS A 897 -27.14 -5.71 2.08
CA CYS A 897 -27.81 -4.82 1.14
C CYS A 897 -27.14 -3.44 1.14
N TYR A 898 -26.84 -2.89 -0.04
CA TYR A 898 -26.28 -1.54 -0.19
C TYR A 898 -27.22 -0.64 -0.99
N ALA A 899 -27.18 0.67 -0.74
CA ALA A 899 -28.04 1.65 -1.38
C ALA A 899 -27.57 2.00 -2.80
N HIS A 900 -28.53 2.13 -3.71
CA HIS A 900 -28.36 2.75 -5.02
C HIS A 900 -28.82 4.22 -4.99
N PRO A 901 -28.35 5.09 -5.91
CA PRO A 901 -28.78 6.49 -5.96
C PRO A 901 -30.29 6.70 -6.17
N ASN A 902 -31.02 5.75 -6.76
CA ASN A 902 -32.48 5.73 -6.89
C ASN A 902 -33.23 5.28 -5.61
N GLY A 903 -32.53 5.11 -4.48
CA GLY A 903 -33.12 4.71 -3.20
C GLY A 903 -33.43 3.22 -3.05
N LYS A 904 -33.47 2.46 -4.16
CA LYS A 904 -33.54 0.99 -4.14
C LYS A 904 -32.28 0.42 -3.49
N HIS A 905 -32.33 -0.80 -2.95
CA HIS A 905 -31.19 -1.43 -2.28
C HIS A 905 -30.83 -2.76 -2.96
N GLY A 906 -29.58 -2.94 -3.38
CA GLY A 906 -29.10 -4.16 -4.05
C GLY A 906 -28.36 -5.10 -3.10
N MET A 907 -28.51 -6.41 -3.27
CA MET A 907 -27.74 -7.38 -2.49
C MET A 907 -26.29 -7.48 -3.00
N LEU A 908 -25.31 -7.26 -2.12
CA LEU A 908 -23.87 -7.13 -2.40
C LEU A 908 -23.22 -8.32 -3.14
N SER A 909 -23.81 -9.53 -3.07
CA SER A 909 -23.32 -10.70 -3.82
C SER A 909 -23.97 -10.89 -5.20
N HIS A 910 -25.15 -10.32 -5.42
CA HIS A 910 -25.91 -10.39 -6.67
C HIS A 910 -26.71 -9.11 -6.83
N ASN A 911 -26.07 -8.05 -7.30
CA ASN A 911 -26.55 -6.67 -7.19
C ASN A 911 -27.90 -6.43 -7.91
N GLY A 912 -28.27 -7.29 -8.86
CA GLY A 912 -29.58 -7.31 -9.52
C GLY A 912 -30.72 -7.96 -8.74
N ILE A 913 -30.49 -8.36 -7.50
CA ILE A 913 -31.52 -8.84 -6.57
C ILE A 913 -31.78 -7.72 -5.55
N PHE A 914 -32.90 -7.02 -5.73
CA PHE A 914 -33.27 -5.87 -4.91
C PHE A 914 -33.87 -6.30 -3.57
N CYS A 915 -33.29 -5.80 -2.48
CA CYS A 915 -33.62 -6.20 -1.12
C CYS A 915 -35.03 -5.77 -0.73
N PHE A 916 -35.84 -6.73 -0.28
CA PHE A 916 -37.24 -6.58 0.14
C PHE A 916 -38.24 -6.14 -0.95
N GLU A 917 -37.77 -5.77 -2.15
CA GLU A 917 -38.59 -5.52 -3.34
C GLU A 917 -38.78 -6.79 -4.19
N SER A 918 -37.73 -7.61 -4.33
CA SER A 918 -37.76 -8.80 -5.20
C SER A 918 -38.32 -10.05 -4.48
N PRO A 919 -39.12 -10.90 -5.16
CA PRO A 919 -39.58 -12.17 -4.61
C PRO A 919 -38.41 -13.16 -4.41
N GLU A 920 -37.40 -13.13 -5.28
CA GLU A 920 -36.16 -13.91 -5.15
C GLU A 920 -35.46 -13.56 -3.84
N HIS A 921 -35.23 -12.27 -3.57
CA HIS A 921 -34.66 -11.78 -2.31
C HIS A 921 -35.45 -12.29 -1.10
N THR A 922 -36.78 -12.19 -1.17
CA THR A 922 -37.68 -12.63 -0.08
C THR A 922 -37.47 -14.13 0.23
N THR A 923 -37.32 -14.99 -0.78
CA THR A 923 -37.03 -16.42 -0.52
C THR A 923 -35.64 -16.64 0.08
N MET A 924 -34.61 -15.94 -0.42
CA MET A 924 -33.25 -16.02 0.09
C MET A 924 -33.16 -15.54 1.55
N PHE A 925 -33.83 -14.43 1.87
CA PHE A 925 -33.92 -13.86 3.23
C PHE A 925 -34.59 -14.84 4.20
N VAL A 926 -35.72 -15.45 3.85
CA VAL A 926 -36.38 -16.46 4.70
C VAL A 926 -35.49 -17.68 4.95
N MET A 927 -34.74 -18.14 3.94
CA MET A 927 -33.76 -19.23 4.09
C MET A 927 -32.57 -18.82 4.98
N GLY A 928 -32.04 -17.61 4.80
CA GLY A 928 -30.95 -17.06 5.61
C GLY A 928 -31.33 -16.90 7.09
N VAL A 929 -32.50 -16.31 7.37
CA VAL A 929 -33.07 -16.21 8.72
C VAL A 929 -33.29 -17.59 9.34
N SER A 930 -33.77 -18.58 8.58
CA SER A 930 -33.96 -19.95 9.05
C SER A 930 -32.62 -20.61 9.46
N LEU A 931 -31.56 -20.41 8.67
CA LEU A 931 -30.21 -20.88 8.98
C LEU A 931 -29.63 -20.13 10.20
N LEU A 932 -29.84 -18.82 10.30
CA LEU A 932 -29.42 -18.02 11.46
C LEU A 932 -30.09 -18.48 12.75
N CYS A 933 -31.39 -18.78 12.73
CA CYS A 933 -32.11 -19.34 13.87
C CYS A 933 -31.54 -20.71 14.30
N ALA A 934 -31.15 -21.56 13.34
CA ALA A 934 -30.50 -22.84 13.64
C ALA A 934 -29.11 -22.65 14.27
N LEU A 935 -28.33 -21.66 13.83
CA LEU A 935 -27.02 -21.31 14.42
C LEU A 935 -27.16 -20.72 15.83
N ILE A 936 -28.15 -19.85 16.07
CA ILE A 936 -28.47 -19.32 17.40
C ILE A 936 -28.92 -20.44 18.35
N GLY A 937 -29.74 -21.39 17.86
CA GLY A 937 -30.12 -22.59 18.61
C GLY A 937 -28.91 -23.46 18.98
N PHE A 938 -28.01 -23.71 18.03
CA PHE A 938 -26.76 -24.44 18.30
C PHE A 938 -25.85 -23.70 19.30
N TYR A 939 -25.71 -22.38 19.17
CA TYR A 939 -24.91 -21.57 20.09
C TYR A 939 -25.48 -21.58 21.51
N SER A 940 -26.81 -21.51 21.65
CA SER A 940 -27.52 -21.65 22.94
C SER A 940 -27.28 -23.02 23.58
N LEU A 941 -27.31 -24.10 22.77
CA LEU A 941 -26.97 -25.46 23.22
C LEU A 941 -25.49 -25.59 23.61
N ALA A 942 -24.58 -24.87 22.93
CA ALA A 942 -23.16 -24.85 23.28
C ALA A 942 -22.89 -24.12 24.60
N ILE A 943 -23.54 -22.97 24.85
CA ILE A 943 -23.50 -22.26 26.14
C ILE A 943 -24.01 -23.17 27.26
N TRP A 944 -25.19 -23.78 27.07
CA TRP A 944 -25.76 -24.72 28.04
C TRP A 944 -24.84 -25.92 28.29
N GLY A 945 -24.25 -26.49 27.24
CA GLY A 945 -23.31 -27.61 27.32
C GLY A 945 -22.07 -27.26 28.16
N THR A 946 -21.46 -26.11 27.89
CA THR A 946 -20.29 -25.58 28.61
C THR A 946 -20.60 -25.25 30.07
N ALA A 947 -21.79 -24.68 30.36
CA ALA A 947 -22.24 -24.41 31.73
C ALA A 947 -22.58 -25.69 32.52
N ARG A 948 -23.10 -26.73 31.83
CA ARG A 948 -23.46 -28.02 32.44
C ARG A 948 -22.27 -28.94 32.65
N ALA A 949 -21.19 -28.81 31.87
CA ALA A 949 -20.03 -29.70 31.89
C ALA A 949 -19.36 -29.85 33.28
N PRO A 950 -19.10 -28.79 34.08
CA PRO A 950 -18.51 -28.95 35.41
C PRO A 950 -19.39 -29.72 36.40
N ARG A 951 -20.73 -29.62 36.27
CA ARG A 951 -21.68 -30.43 37.05
C ARG A 951 -21.70 -31.87 36.56
N ALA A 952 -21.70 -32.09 35.24
CA ALA A 952 -21.69 -33.42 34.63
C ALA A 952 -20.40 -34.21 34.94
N ALA A 953 -19.27 -33.51 35.13
CA ALA A 953 -18.02 -34.09 35.61
C ALA A 953 -18.12 -34.59 37.06
N LYS A 954 -18.68 -33.78 37.97
CA LYS A 954 -18.94 -34.18 39.36
C LYS A 954 -19.95 -35.34 39.48
N GLU A 955 -20.90 -35.42 38.55
CA GLU A 955 -21.88 -36.51 38.42
C GLU A 955 -21.32 -37.74 37.67
N SER A 956 -20.04 -37.74 37.30
CA SER A 956 -19.38 -38.83 36.55
C SER A 956 -20.06 -39.22 35.23
N ASN A 957 -20.78 -38.30 34.59
CA ASN A 957 -21.59 -38.56 33.40
C ASN A 957 -20.75 -38.60 32.12
N ALA A 958 -20.00 -39.70 31.95
CA ALA A 958 -19.14 -39.95 30.79
C ALA A 958 -19.89 -39.87 29.45
N THR A 959 -21.18 -40.21 29.42
CA THR A 959 -22.04 -40.10 28.22
C THR A 959 -22.19 -38.65 27.78
N PHE A 960 -22.49 -37.74 28.71
CA PHE A 960 -22.58 -36.30 28.44
C PHE A 960 -21.24 -35.70 28.04
N LEU A 961 -20.18 -35.99 28.80
CA LEU A 961 -18.82 -35.48 28.54
C LEU A 961 -18.27 -35.93 27.19
N THR A 962 -18.63 -37.14 26.74
CA THR A 962 -18.29 -37.63 25.39
C THR A 962 -19.02 -36.83 24.30
N ALA A 963 -20.25 -36.37 24.54
CA ALA A 963 -21.05 -35.63 23.56
C ALA A 963 -20.59 -34.16 23.40
N VAL A 964 -20.26 -33.48 24.51
CA VAL A 964 -19.74 -32.09 24.49
C VAL A 964 -18.23 -31.99 24.21
N ARG A 965 -17.57 -33.13 23.93
CA ARG A 965 -16.11 -33.25 23.80
C ARG A 965 -15.50 -32.25 22.80
N PHE A 966 -16.19 -31.94 21.70
CA PHE A 966 -15.74 -30.99 20.68
C PHE A 966 -15.56 -29.55 21.19
N LEU A 967 -16.35 -29.13 22.19
CA LEU A 967 -16.22 -27.79 22.80
C LEU A 967 -15.03 -27.71 23.77
N ILE A 968 -14.86 -28.73 24.62
CA ILE A 968 -14.00 -28.62 25.82
C ILE A 968 -12.62 -29.29 25.68
N ALA A 969 -12.48 -30.34 24.84
CA ALA A 969 -11.32 -31.23 24.95
C ALA A 969 -9.97 -30.62 24.47
N ARG A 970 -10.01 -29.55 23.68
CA ARG A 970 -8.85 -28.84 23.11
C ARG A 970 -8.23 -27.81 24.06
N PHE A 971 -8.98 -27.35 25.05
CA PHE A 971 -8.62 -26.21 25.92
C PHE A 971 -8.18 -26.65 27.31
N ARG A 972 -7.46 -25.79 28.04
CA ARG A 972 -7.00 -26.09 29.40
C ARG A 972 -8.17 -26.30 30.36
N VAL A 973 -7.94 -27.07 31.42
CA VAL A 973 -8.95 -27.43 32.44
C VAL A 973 -9.46 -26.21 33.22
N ASP A 974 -8.72 -25.09 33.23
CA ASP A 974 -9.10 -23.81 33.82
C ASP A 974 -9.77 -22.82 32.85
N VAL A 975 -9.72 -23.07 31.53
CA VAL A 975 -10.31 -22.21 30.48
C VAL A 975 -11.20 -23.03 29.52
N TRP A 976 -11.92 -24.03 30.05
CA TRP A 976 -12.73 -24.97 29.28
C TRP A 976 -13.85 -24.33 28.45
N TRP A 977 -14.23 -23.08 28.79
CA TRP A 977 -15.30 -22.32 28.15
C TRP A 977 -14.87 -21.62 26.84
N TYR A 978 -13.58 -21.51 26.56
CA TYR A 978 -13.06 -20.78 25.39
C TYR A 978 -13.60 -21.32 24.05
N GLY A 979 -13.83 -22.64 23.96
CA GLY A 979 -14.43 -23.28 22.79
C GLY A 979 -15.83 -22.78 22.40
N THR A 980 -16.55 -22.15 23.34
CA THR A 980 -17.84 -21.48 23.08
C THR A 980 -17.64 -19.99 22.79
N ALA A 981 -16.67 -19.32 23.43
CA ALA A 981 -16.32 -17.92 23.13
C ALA A 981 -15.76 -17.73 21.71
N LEU A 982 -15.15 -18.78 21.13
CA LEU A 982 -14.68 -18.83 19.75
C LEU A 982 -15.79 -18.74 18.69
N LEU A 983 -16.94 -19.39 18.92
CA LEU A 983 -18.02 -19.55 17.92
C LEU A 983 -18.51 -18.22 17.32
N PRO A 984 -18.88 -17.18 18.10
CA PRO A 984 -19.44 -15.94 17.55
C PRO A 984 -18.44 -15.11 16.73
N ARG A 985 -17.14 -15.43 16.70
CA ARG A 985 -16.14 -14.66 15.92
C ARG A 985 -16.53 -14.57 14.43
N GLY A 986 -16.90 -15.69 13.81
CA GLY A 986 -17.28 -15.72 12.39
C GLY A 986 -18.55 -14.91 12.13
N LEU A 987 -19.55 -15.03 13.01
CA LEU A 987 -20.80 -14.28 12.93
C LEU A 987 -20.57 -12.77 13.09
N ALA A 988 -19.72 -12.35 14.03
CA ALA A 988 -19.40 -10.95 14.25
C ALA A 988 -18.73 -10.30 13.02
N LEU A 989 -17.77 -11.00 12.39
CA LEU A 989 -17.07 -10.52 11.19
C LEU A 989 -18.00 -10.38 9.97
N SER A 990 -18.95 -11.31 9.79
CA SER A 990 -19.98 -11.18 8.74
C SER A 990 -21.05 -10.12 9.09
N LEU A 991 -21.34 -9.89 10.37
CA LEU A 991 -22.29 -8.88 10.82
C LEU A 991 -21.77 -7.45 10.64
N SER A 992 -20.46 -7.21 10.77
CA SER A 992 -19.86 -5.89 10.49
C SER A 992 -20.06 -5.40 9.05
N ILE A 993 -20.21 -6.32 8.09
CA ILE A 993 -20.53 -5.98 6.68
C ILE A 993 -21.99 -5.53 6.56
N VAL A 994 -22.91 -6.26 7.21
CA VAL A 994 -24.35 -5.94 7.24
C VAL A 994 -24.63 -4.60 7.95
N LEU A 995 -23.91 -4.29 9.03
CA LEU A 995 -24.13 -3.08 9.83
C LEU A 995 -23.65 -1.78 9.18
N ALA A 996 -22.81 -1.86 8.14
CA ALA A 996 -22.17 -0.69 7.52
C ALA A 996 -21.97 -0.86 6.01
N ALA A 997 -22.93 -1.49 5.32
CA ALA A 997 -22.82 -1.91 3.92
C ALA A 997 -22.38 -0.80 2.94
N ASP A 998 -22.85 0.43 3.14
CA ASP A 998 -22.52 1.61 2.33
C ASP A 998 -21.17 2.27 2.67
N TYR A 999 -20.56 1.90 3.81
CA TYR A 999 -19.39 2.55 4.39
C TYR A 999 -18.23 1.55 4.60
N PRO A 1000 -17.48 1.16 3.55
CA PRO A 1000 -16.44 0.13 3.63
C PRO A 1000 -15.35 0.43 4.67
N PHE A 1001 -14.98 1.70 4.88
CA PHE A 1001 -14.04 2.09 5.94
C PHE A 1001 -14.54 1.76 7.36
N ILE A 1002 -15.86 1.88 7.60
CA ILE A 1002 -16.45 1.51 8.90
C ILE A 1002 -16.47 -0.01 9.06
N GLN A 1003 -16.72 -0.77 7.99
CA GLN A 1003 -16.63 -2.24 8.00
C GLN A 1003 -15.21 -2.69 8.42
N MET A 1004 -14.16 -2.08 7.84
CA MET A 1004 -12.76 -2.36 8.20
C MET A 1004 -12.46 -2.06 9.67
N ILE A 1005 -12.87 -0.89 10.18
CA ILE A 1005 -12.66 -0.51 11.59
C ILE A 1005 -13.34 -1.50 12.54
N LEU A 1006 -14.58 -1.92 12.25
CA LEU A 1006 -15.30 -2.91 13.03
C LEU A 1006 -14.61 -4.28 13.00
N ILE A 1007 -14.15 -4.74 11.83
CA ILE A 1007 -13.43 -6.00 11.66
C ILE A 1007 -12.10 -6.01 12.45
N VAL A 1008 -11.32 -4.93 12.35
CA VAL A 1008 -10.07 -4.78 13.12
C VAL A 1008 -10.36 -4.78 14.63
N ALA A 1009 -11.41 -4.07 15.08
CA ALA A 1009 -11.80 -4.07 16.49
C ALA A 1009 -12.21 -5.47 17.00
N ILE A 1010 -13.00 -6.22 16.22
CA ILE A 1010 -13.41 -7.60 16.55
C ILE A 1010 -12.19 -8.53 16.64
N LEU A 1011 -11.24 -8.42 15.71
CA LEU A 1011 -10.00 -9.21 15.72
C LEU A 1011 -9.08 -8.83 16.89
N GLN A 1012 -8.98 -7.55 17.25
CA GLN A 1012 -8.23 -7.08 18.41
C GLN A 1012 -8.85 -7.57 19.73
N VAL A 1013 -10.17 -7.52 19.89
CA VAL A 1013 -10.86 -8.07 21.08
C VAL A 1013 -10.60 -9.57 21.22
N TYR A 1014 -10.67 -10.33 20.11
CA TYR A 1014 -10.30 -11.74 20.12
C TYR A 1014 -8.84 -11.95 20.57
N LEU A 1015 -7.89 -11.21 19.97
CA LEU A 1015 -6.46 -11.28 20.31
C LEU A 1015 -6.18 -10.95 21.79
N VAL A 1016 -6.86 -9.95 22.36
CA VAL A 1016 -6.71 -9.60 23.78
C VAL A 1016 -7.20 -10.74 24.68
N VAL A 1017 -8.38 -11.33 24.42
CA VAL A 1017 -8.89 -12.45 25.22
C VAL A 1017 -8.00 -13.70 25.07
N GLN A 1018 -7.45 -13.93 23.87
CA GLN A 1018 -6.49 -15.00 23.57
C GLN A 1018 -5.20 -14.84 24.40
N LEU A 1019 -4.59 -13.65 24.35
CA LEU A 1019 -3.37 -13.30 25.09
C LEU A 1019 -3.56 -13.28 26.61
N MET A 1020 -4.74 -12.94 27.11
CA MET A 1020 -5.05 -12.96 28.54
C MET A 1020 -5.29 -14.37 29.11
N THR A 1021 -5.67 -15.34 28.27
CA THR A 1021 -6.10 -16.67 28.75
C THR A 1021 -5.14 -17.81 28.41
N TRP A 1022 -4.44 -17.77 27.26
CA TRP A 1022 -3.60 -18.87 26.74
C TRP A 1022 -4.35 -20.23 26.71
N PRO A 1023 -5.53 -20.28 26.07
CA PRO A 1023 -6.55 -21.29 26.32
C PRO A 1023 -6.20 -22.69 25.79
N TRP A 1024 -5.26 -22.83 24.84
CA TRP A 1024 -4.92 -24.11 24.23
C TRP A 1024 -4.05 -24.97 25.16
N LYS A 1025 -4.25 -26.30 25.14
CA LYS A 1025 -3.52 -27.25 26.00
C LYS A 1025 -2.00 -27.29 25.78
N LEU A 1026 -1.51 -26.91 24.60
CA LEU A 1026 -0.07 -26.91 24.28
C LEU A 1026 0.44 -25.47 24.15
N PRO A 1027 1.55 -25.09 24.83
CA PRO A 1027 2.12 -23.74 24.74
C PRO A 1027 2.39 -23.28 23.30
N ALA A 1028 2.91 -24.16 22.44
CA ALA A 1028 3.17 -23.83 21.03
C ALA A 1028 1.90 -23.50 20.21
N LEU A 1029 0.73 -24.03 20.59
CA LEU A 1029 -0.54 -23.69 19.93
C LEU A 1029 -1.03 -22.28 20.31
N ASN A 1030 -0.80 -21.85 21.55
CA ASN A 1030 -1.11 -20.48 21.98
C ASN A 1030 -0.24 -19.45 21.25
N LEU A 1031 1.06 -19.77 21.07
CA LEU A 1031 1.98 -18.95 20.30
C LEU A 1031 1.57 -18.87 18.82
N PHE A 1032 1.16 -20.00 18.21
CA PHE A 1032 0.74 -20.05 16.81
C PHE A 1032 -0.56 -19.27 16.55
N ASP A 1033 -1.59 -19.44 17.39
CA ASP A 1033 -2.86 -18.69 17.34
C ASP A 1033 -2.62 -17.17 17.58
N CYS A 1034 -1.67 -16.81 18.45
CA CYS A 1034 -1.22 -15.43 18.63
C CYS A 1034 -0.54 -14.87 17.36
N VAL A 1035 0.43 -15.59 16.77
CA VAL A 1035 1.13 -15.12 15.56
C VAL A 1035 0.16 -14.96 14.40
N ILE A 1036 -0.72 -15.94 14.16
CA ILE A 1036 -1.79 -15.85 13.15
C ILE A 1036 -2.69 -14.63 13.40
N SER A 1037 -3.12 -14.42 14.65
CA SER A 1037 -4.04 -13.32 14.96
C SER A 1037 -3.37 -11.94 14.87
N VAL A 1038 -2.09 -11.82 15.22
CA VAL A 1038 -1.31 -10.58 15.03
C VAL A 1038 -1.06 -10.32 13.54
N SER A 1039 -0.63 -11.31 12.77
CA SER A 1039 -0.44 -11.17 11.33
C SER A 1039 -1.74 -10.84 10.60
N LEU A 1040 -2.88 -11.39 11.02
CA LEU A 1040 -4.20 -10.98 10.52
C LEU A 1040 -4.52 -9.52 10.86
N VAL A 1041 -4.33 -9.07 12.10
CA VAL A 1041 -4.58 -7.66 12.46
C VAL A 1041 -3.67 -6.72 11.67
N MET A 1042 -2.39 -7.05 11.51
CA MET A 1042 -1.46 -6.27 10.68
C MET A 1042 -1.91 -6.23 9.21
N MET A 1043 -2.27 -7.37 8.64
CA MET A 1043 -2.80 -7.47 7.27
C MET A 1043 -4.05 -6.59 7.08
N MET A 1044 -5.00 -6.60 8.03
CA MET A 1044 -6.21 -5.79 7.94
C MET A 1044 -5.97 -4.29 8.20
N VAL A 1045 -4.94 -3.93 8.97
CA VAL A 1045 -4.51 -2.52 9.09
C VAL A 1045 -3.83 -2.04 7.82
N CYS A 1046 -3.01 -2.87 7.16
CA CYS A 1046 -2.43 -2.53 5.86
C CYS A 1046 -3.52 -2.41 4.78
N MET A 1047 -4.46 -3.37 4.70
CA MET A 1047 -5.57 -3.32 3.75
C MET A 1047 -6.55 -2.17 4.03
N GLY A 1048 -6.80 -1.85 5.30
CA GLY A 1048 -7.62 -0.71 5.71
C GLY A 1048 -6.96 0.67 5.47
N ALA A 1049 -5.68 0.71 5.08
CA ALA A 1049 -4.97 1.92 4.71
C ALA A 1049 -5.03 2.22 3.20
N PHE A 1050 -5.70 1.39 2.37
CA PHE A 1050 -5.98 1.75 0.99
C PHE A 1050 -7.04 2.87 0.92
N THR A 1051 -6.65 4.06 0.45
CA THR A 1051 -7.56 5.15 0.06
C THR A 1051 -7.26 5.56 -1.39
N PRO A 1052 -8.28 5.97 -2.19
CA PRO A 1052 -8.09 6.27 -3.62
C PRO A 1052 -7.15 7.46 -3.88
N ASP A 1053 -7.00 8.35 -2.90
CA ASP A 1053 -6.15 9.55 -2.97
C ASP A 1053 -4.64 9.27 -2.69
N LEU A 1054 -4.23 8.01 -2.62
CA LEU A 1054 -2.83 7.64 -2.34
C LEU A 1054 -1.92 7.74 -3.58
N PRO A 1055 -0.65 8.19 -3.42
CA PRO A 1055 0.36 8.04 -4.45
C PRO A 1055 0.56 6.57 -4.84
N PRO A 1056 0.72 6.25 -6.14
CA PRO A 1056 0.83 4.87 -6.62
C PRO A 1056 2.04 4.11 -6.04
N GLU A 1057 3.14 4.82 -5.74
CA GLU A 1057 4.30 4.24 -5.04
C GLU A 1057 3.92 3.70 -3.65
N MET A 1058 3.07 4.43 -2.90
CA MET A 1058 2.61 3.98 -1.58
C MET A 1058 1.61 2.82 -1.72
N LEU A 1059 0.78 2.82 -2.77
CA LEU A 1059 -0.11 1.72 -3.11
C LEU A 1059 0.66 0.43 -3.44
N GLU A 1060 1.77 0.52 -4.18
CA GLU A 1060 2.65 -0.60 -4.50
C GLU A 1060 3.38 -1.13 -3.25
N VAL A 1061 3.92 -0.24 -2.41
CA VAL A 1061 4.57 -0.62 -1.14
C VAL A 1061 3.57 -1.29 -0.19
N LEU A 1062 2.34 -0.77 -0.07
CA LEU A 1062 1.29 -1.31 0.79
C LEU A 1062 0.75 -2.65 0.29
N THR A 1063 0.67 -2.82 -1.03
CA THR A 1063 0.34 -4.10 -1.68
C THR A 1063 1.45 -5.13 -1.45
N SER A 1064 2.71 -4.76 -1.68
CA SER A 1064 3.89 -5.60 -1.45
C SER A 1064 4.04 -6.03 0.00
N LEU A 1065 3.78 -5.12 0.95
CA LEU A 1065 3.75 -5.41 2.39
C LEU A 1065 2.63 -6.40 2.74
N SER A 1066 1.44 -6.22 2.17
CA SER A 1066 0.30 -7.13 2.38
C SER A 1066 0.59 -8.54 1.86
N ILE A 1067 1.17 -8.66 0.65
CA ILE A 1067 1.63 -9.93 0.07
C ILE A 1067 2.73 -10.56 0.95
N GLY A 1068 3.71 -9.76 1.41
CA GLY A 1068 4.78 -10.22 2.31
C GLY A 1068 4.27 -10.78 3.64
N ILE A 1069 3.29 -10.13 4.26
CA ILE A 1069 2.63 -10.63 5.49
C ILE A 1069 1.93 -11.97 5.22
N MET A 1070 1.28 -12.12 4.07
CA MET A 1070 0.63 -13.38 3.69
C MET A 1070 1.64 -14.52 3.46
N VAL A 1071 2.73 -14.27 2.73
CA VAL A 1071 3.80 -15.26 2.50
C VAL A 1071 4.41 -15.70 3.83
N LEU A 1072 4.71 -14.76 4.72
CA LEU A 1072 5.21 -15.04 6.07
C LEU A 1072 4.24 -15.94 6.86
N LEU A 1073 2.93 -15.66 6.80
CA LEU A 1073 1.92 -16.46 7.48
C LEU A 1073 1.88 -17.90 6.93
N GLN A 1074 1.94 -18.07 5.61
CA GLN A 1074 1.98 -19.42 5.00
C GLN A 1074 3.24 -20.18 5.41
N VAL A 1075 4.41 -19.53 5.50
CA VAL A 1075 5.64 -20.14 6.03
C VAL A 1075 5.45 -20.57 7.49
N VAL A 1076 4.85 -19.75 8.35
CA VAL A 1076 4.56 -20.09 9.76
C VAL A 1076 3.60 -21.29 9.86
N VAL A 1077 2.57 -21.35 9.01
CA VAL A 1077 1.65 -22.51 8.90
C VAL A 1077 2.39 -23.78 8.48
N LEU A 1078 3.19 -23.72 7.41
CA LEU A 1078 3.96 -24.87 6.91
C LEU A 1078 5.00 -25.38 7.93
N CYS A 1079 5.66 -24.47 8.65
CA CYS A 1079 6.57 -24.81 9.76
C CYS A 1079 5.85 -25.53 10.91
N MET A 1080 4.64 -25.12 11.28
CA MET A 1080 3.88 -25.82 12.35
C MET A 1080 3.28 -27.14 11.88
N ILE A 1081 2.89 -27.27 10.61
CA ILE A 1081 2.49 -28.55 10.01
C ILE A 1081 3.69 -29.52 9.96
N SER A 1082 4.87 -29.07 9.56
CA SER A 1082 6.06 -29.92 9.50
C SER A 1082 6.55 -30.34 10.90
N VAL A 1083 6.61 -29.41 11.88
CA VAL A 1083 6.97 -29.71 13.28
C VAL A 1083 6.02 -30.72 13.94
N THR A 1084 4.70 -30.60 13.70
CA THR A 1084 3.73 -31.56 14.25
C THR A 1084 3.80 -32.91 13.53
N THR A 1085 3.96 -32.93 12.20
CA THR A 1085 4.12 -34.17 11.41
C THR A 1085 5.40 -34.93 11.78
N ALA A 1086 6.53 -34.22 11.92
CA ALA A 1086 7.79 -34.80 12.39
C ALA A 1086 7.66 -35.33 13.83
N SER A 1087 6.90 -34.65 14.70
CA SER A 1087 6.60 -35.14 16.06
C SER A 1087 5.74 -36.43 16.06
N ILE A 1088 4.84 -36.60 15.08
CA ILE A 1088 4.09 -37.85 14.89
C ILE A 1088 5.02 -38.97 14.40
N TYR A 1089 5.82 -38.71 13.36
CA TYR A 1089 6.76 -39.68 12.80
C TYR A 1089 7.77 -40.18 13.84
N TYR A 1090 8.43 -39.26 14.56
CA TYR A 1090 9.42 -39.59 15.59
C TYR A 1090 8.81 -40.45 16.71
N ARG A 1091 7.57 -40.14 17.15
CA ARG A 1091 6.85 -40.92 18.17
C ARG A 1091 6.49 -42.33 17.69
N HIS A 1092 6.19 -42.51 16.42
CA HIS A 1092 5.93 -43.83 15.83
C HIS A 1092 7.20 -44.65 15.52
N ALA A 1093 8.27 -44.00 15.05
CA ALA A 1093 9.51 -44.67 14.66
C ALA A 1093 10.43 -45.01 15.84
N VAL A 1094 10.47 -44.16 16.87
CA VAL A 1094 11.40 -44.29 18.02
C VAL A 1094 10.70 -44.79 19.29
N GLY A 1095 9.36 -44.85 19.30
CA GLY A 1095 8.58 -45.39 20.43
C GLY A 1095 8.65 -44.56 21.73
N SER A 1096 9.22 -43.35 21.69
CA SER A 1096 9.39 -42.49 22.86
C SER A 1096 8.05 -42.12 23.51
N ALA A 1097 7.97 -42.32 24.83
CA ALA A 1097 6.85 -41.85 25.65
C ALA A 1097 6.94 -40.35 26.02
N GLN A 1098 8.08 -39.69 25.78
CA GLN A 1098 8.30 -38.29 26.15
C GLN A 1098 7.91 -37.34 25.01
N GLU A 1099 7.19 -36.27 25.35
CA GLU A 1099 6.68 -35.31 24.36
C GLU A 1099 7.79 -34.44 23.75
N SER A 1100 7.58 -33.95 22.52
CA SER A 1100 8.59 -33.16 21.82
C SER A 1100 8.77 -31.79 22.50
N ARG A 1101 10.02 -31.48 22.88
CA ARG A 1101 10.41 -30.24 23.60
C ARG A 1101 9.98 -28.96 22.86
N VAL A 1102 9.83 -29.04 21.54
CA VAL A 1102 9.34 -27.95 20.67
C VAL A 1102 7.87 -27.64 20.93
N LEU A 1103 6.97 -28.64 20.94
CA LEU A 1103 5.54 -28.42 21.18
C LEU A 1103 5.24 -27.96 22.62
N ALA A 1104 6.09 -28.37 23.57
CA ALA A 1104 6.03 -27.95 24.97
C ALA A 1104 6.72 -26.60 25.26
N LEU A 1105 7.42 -26.00 24.28
CA LEU A 1105 8.28 -24.82 24.44
C LEU A 1105 9.33 -24.93 25.59
N GLY A 1106 9.76 -26.14 25.97
CA GLY A 1106 10.63 -26.35 27.12
C GLY A 1106 10.93 -27.79 27.50
N LYS A 1107 11.55 -27.98 28.69
CA LYS A 1107 11.80 -29.30 29.29
C LYS A 1107 10.57 -29.77 30.07
N VAL A 1108 9.84 -30.75 29.54
CA VAL A 1108 8.75 -31.42 30.28
C VAL A 1108 9.35 -32.25 31.43
N PRO A 1109 8.93 -32.06 32.70
CA PRO A 1109 9.39 -32.86 33.81
C PRO A 1109 8.89 -34.31 33.71
N ASP A 1110 9.69 -35.27 34.16
CA ASP A 1110 9.33 -36.69 34.17
C ASP A 1110 8.09 -36.95 35.07
N PRO A 1111 7.00 -37.53 34.55
CA PRO A 1111 5.83 -37.91 35.34
C PRO A 1111 6.15 -38.80 36.55
N GLN A 1112 7.18 -39.66 36.49
CA GLN A 1112 7.58 -40.50 37.64
C GLN A 1112 8.18 -39.66 38.77
N VAL A 1113 9.04 -38.69 38.42
CA VAL A 1113 9.63 -37.75 39.38
C VAL A 1113 8.55 -36.83 39.98
N LEU A 1114 7.59 -36.38 39.17
CA LEU A 1114 6.48 -35.56 39.62
C LEU A 1114 5.53 -36.34 40.54
N ALA A 1115 5.17 -37.58 40.20
CA ALA A 1115 4.36 -38.46 41.03
C ALA A 1115 5.04 -38.77 42.38
N LYS A 1116 6.36 -39.00 42.40
CA LYS A 1116 7.12 -39.18 43.64
C LYS A 1116 7.10 -37.92 44.54
N LYS A 1117 7.22 -36.73 43.94
CA LYS A 1117 7.09 -35.45 44.67
C LYS A 1117 5.68 -35.24 45.23
N LEU A 1118 4.64 -35.49 44.43
CA LEU A 1118 3.24 -35.39 44.86
C LEU A 1118 2.90 -36.39 45.98
N SER A 1119 3.42 -37.62 45.91
CA SER A 1119 3.29 -38.62 46.98
C SER A 1119 3.95 -38.15 48.29
N THR A 1120 5.17 -37.61 48.21
CA THR A 1120 5.88 -37.04 49.38
C THR A 1120 5.11 -35.86 49.98
N PHE A 1121 4.62 -34.93 49.13
CA PHE A 1121 3.85 -33.76 49.54
C PHE A 1121 2.50 -34.14 50.16
N GLY A 1122 1.80 -35.11 49.59
CA GLY A 1122 0.53 -35.63 50.13
C GLY A 1122 0.68 -36.28 51.50
N ASN A 1123 1.79 -36.98 51.76
CA ASN A 1123 2.09 -37.52 53.09
C ASN A 1123 2.35 -36.40 54.10
N VAL A 1124 3.14 -35.39 53.75
CA VAL A 1124 3.38 -34.22 54.64
C VAL A 1124 2.09 -33.45 54.92
N ILE A 1125 1.23 -33.26 53.93
CA ILE A 1125 -0.09 -32.61 54.08
C ILE A 1125 -1.02 -33.39 55.01
N LYS A 1126 -0.99 -34.73 54.94
CA LYS A 1126 -1.87 -35.61 55.74
C LYS A 1126 -1.64 -35.46 57.24
N ASP A 1127 -0.41 -35.13 57.63
CA ASP A 1127 0.00 -35.03 59.04
C ASP A 1127 -0.10 -33.57 59.58
N LEU A 1128 -0.52 -32.60 58.75
CA LEU A 1128 -0.73 -31.19 59.16
C LEU A 1128 -2.18 -30.94 59.65
N PRO A 1129 -2.37 -30.23 60.79
CA PRO A 1129 -3.69 -29.74 61.19
C PRO A 1129 -4.16 -28.60 60.26
N SER A 1130 -5.47 -28.55 60.01
CA SER A 1130 -6.09 -27.60 59.06
C SER A 1130 -5.79 -26.13 59.37
N THR A 1131 -5.66 -25.77 60.64
CA THR A 1131 -5.34 -24.40 61.10
C THR A 1131 -3.94 -23.92 60.72
N GLU A 1132 -2.98 -24.82 60.52
CA GLU A 1132 -1.65 -24.43 60.02
C GLU A 1132 -1.58 -24.45 58.49
N MET A 1133 -2.35 -25.34 57.85
CA MET A 1133 -2.50 -25.33 56.39
C MET A 1133 -3.07 -23.99 55.89
N VAL A 1134 -4.02 -23.39 56.61
CA VAL A 1134 -4.52 -22.03 56.31
C VAL A 1134 -3.39 -21.00 56.37
N LYS A 1135 -2.58 -20.95 57.44
CA LYS A 1135 -1.46 -20.01 57.56
C LYS A 1135 -0.42 -20.17 56.46
N VAL A 1136 -0.12 -21.42 56.06
CA VAL A 1136 0.80 -21.71 54.95
C VAL A 1136 0.23 -21.17 53.63
N LEU A 1137 -1.07 -21.35 53.37
CA LEU A 1137 -1.73 -20.79 52.19
C LEU A 1137 -1.80 -19.26 52.23
N GLU A 1138 -2.09 -18.64 53.39
CA GLU A 1138 -2.07 -17.18 53.59
C GLU A 1138 -0.67 -16.56 53.36
N SER A 1139 0.40 -17.33 53.57
CA SER A 1139 1.78 -16.90 53.30
C SER A 1139 2.18 -16.93 51.81
N LEU A 1140 1.39 -17.58 50.95
CA LEU A 1140 1.62 -17.62 49.50
C LEU A 1140 1.10 -16.35 48.82
N SER A 1141 1.72 -15.97 47.69
CA SER A 1141 1.19 -14.84 46.91
C SER A 1141 -0.15 -15.20 46.26
N ILE A 1142 -0.95 -14.18 45.93
CA ILE A 1142 -2.23 -14.33 45.21
C ILE A 1142 -2.05 -15.09 43.88
N TYR A 1143 -0.87 -15.02 43.26
CA TYR A 1143 -0.53 -15.79 42.06
C TYR A 1143 -0.30 -17.27 42.38
N ASP A 1144 0.50 -17.56 43.41
CA ASP A 1144 0.85 -18.93 43.81
C ASP A 1144 -0.35 -19.68 44.40
N LEU A 1145 -1.25 -18.99 45.09
CA LEU A 1145 -2.56 -19.50 45.51
C LEU A 1145 -3.44 -19.92 44.32
N ARG A 1146 -3.53 -19.07 43.29
CA ARG A 1146 -4.27 -19.39 42.05
C ARG A 1146 -3.65 -20.59 41.32
N MET A 1147 -2.31 -20.64 41.21
CA MET A 1147 -1.60 -21.77 40.62
C MET A 1147 -1.80 -23.07 41.42
N THR A 1148 -1.70 -23.02 42.75
CA THR A 1148 -1.93 -24.17 43.63
C THR A 1148 -3.36 -24.71 43.48
N SER A 1149 -4.36 -23.81 43.49
CA SER A 1149 -5.76 -24.17 43.24
C SER A 1149 -5.98 -24.79 41.85
N ALA A 1150 -5.33 -24.26 40.81
CA ALA A 1150 -5.42 -24.79 39.45
C ALA A 1150 -4.78 -26.18 39.33
N VAL A 1151 -3.60 -26.40 39.94
CA VAL A 1151 -2.91 -27.70 39.98
C VAL A 1151 -3.73 -28.74 40.73
N MET A 1152 -4.27 -28.41 41.91
CA MET A 1152 -5.15 -29.31 42.66
C MET A 1152 -6.41 -29.69 41.86
N THR A 1153 -7.00 -28.73 41.15
CA THR A 1153 -8.18 -28.96 40.29
C THR A 1153 -7.84 -29.87 39.11
N ALA A 1154 -6.72 -29.64 38.43
CA ALA A 1154 -6.28 -30.45 37.29
C ALA A 1154 -5.94 -31.89 37.68
N VAL A 1155 -5.20 -32.08 38.78
CA VAL A 1155 -4.85 -33.41 39.30
C VAL A 1155 -6.10 -34.17 39.76
N GLY A 1156 -7.04 -33.50 40.44
CA GLY A 1156 -8.31 -34.09 40.85
C GLY A 1156 -9.19 -34.54 39.67
N ALA A 1157 -9.24 -33.74 38.60
CA ALA A 1157 -10.02 -34.05 37.40
C ALA A 1157 -9.50 -35.29 36.65
N GLU A 1158 -8.19 -35.36 36.39
CA GLU A 1158 -7.55 -36.50 35.69
C GLU A 1158 -7.57 -37.77 36.56
N ALA A 1159 -7.39 -37.65 37.88
CA ALA A 1159 -7.51 -38.78 38.80
C ALA A 1159 -8.93 -39.37 38.82
N GLY A 1160 -9.96 -38.52 38.82
CA GLY A 1160 -11.37 -38.95 38.73
C GLY A 1160 -11.69 -39.65 37.40
N GLU A 1161 -11.15 -39.20 36.27
CA GLU A 1161 -11.35 -39.89 34.98
C GLU A 1161 -10.63 -41.26 34.97
N ALA A 1162 -9.46 -41.38 35.61
CA ALA A 1162 -8.75 -42.64 35.78
C ALA A 1162 -9.53 -43.65 36.66
N GLU A 1163 -10.12 -43.18 37.76
CA GLU A 1163 -10.98 -44.00 38.63
C GLU A 1163 -12.24 -44.47 37.89
N LEU A 1164 -12.84 -43.59 37.08
CA LEU A 1164 -14.00 -43.90 36.24
C LEU A 1164 -13.69 -44.91 35.13
N MET A 1165 -12.50 -44.83 34.53
CA MET A 1165 -11.99 -45.84 33.58
C MET A 1165 -11.77 -47.21 34.25
N LEU A 1166 -11.33 -47.22 35.52
CA LEU A 1166 -11.13 -48.44 36.28
C LEU A 1166 -12.48 -49.09 36.66
N ALA A 1167 -13.41 -48.30 37.21
CA ALA A 1167 -14.76 -48.75 37.55
C ALA A 1167 -15.51 -49.33 36.33
N ASN A 1168 -15.42 -48.67 35.17
CA ASN A 1168 -16.01 -49.19 33.93
C ASN A 1168 -15.34 -50.49 33.44
N ARG A 1169 -14.02 -50.66 33.62
CA ARG A 1169 -13.34 -51.92 33.30
C ARG A 1169 -13.78 -53.07 34.21
N VAL A 1170 -13.95 -52.82 35.51
CA VAL A 1170 -14.49 -53.81 36.47
C VAL A 1170 -15.93 -54.16 36.12
N ALA A 1171 -16.78 -53.16 35.83
CA ALA A 1171 -18.16 -53.38 35.40
C ALA A 1171 -18.26 -54.16 34.08
N MET A 1172 -17.33 -53.96 33.14
CA MET A 1172 -17.30 -54.69 31.86
C MET A 1172 -16.85 -56.14 32.04
N MET A 1173 -15.87 -56.41 32.91
CA MET A 1173 -15.45 -57.76 33.27
C MET A 1173 -16.53 -58.53 34.07
N SER A 1174 -17.38 -57.83 34.83
CA SER A 1174 -18.52 -58.46 35.54
C SER A 1174 -19.69 -58.90 34.64
N ARG A 1175 -19.68 -58.53 33.34
CA ARG A 1175 -20.81 -58.76 32.41
C ARG A 1175 -20.61 -59.89 31.39
N SER A 1176 -19.48 -60.60 31.39
CA SER A 1176 -19.23 -61.72 30.46
C SER A 1176 -19.73 -63.09 30.94
N SER A 1177 -20.35 -63.20 32.13
CA SER A 1177 -20.64 -64.48 32.81
C SER A 1177 -22.13 -64.83 32.97
N ARG A 1178 -23.01 -64.47 32.02
CA ARG A 1178 -24.40 -64.99 31.98
C ARG A 1178 -24.84 -65.44 30.58
N ARG A 1179 -25.18 -66.75 30.50
CA ARG A 1179 -25.56 -67.56 29.31
C ARG A 1179 -24.41 -67.79 28.32
N SER A 1180 -24.17 -69.00 27.78
CA SER A 1180 -24.58 -70.39 28.10
C SER A 1180 -23.68 -71.31 27.22
N VAL A 1181 -23.35 -72.57 27.53
CA VAL A 1181 -24.21 -73.79 27.56
C VAL A 1181 -23.47 -74.92 28.32
N SER A 1182 -24.21 -75.96 28.70
CA SER A 1182 -23.84 -77.12 29.52
C SER A 1182 -23.04 -78.24 28.81
N SER A 1183 -22.30 -79.01 29.63
CA SER A 1183 -22.10 -80.49 29.58
C SER A 1183 -21.71 -81.20 28.26
N ALA A 1184 -20.52 -81.82 28.24
CA ALA A 1184 -20.35 -83.30 28.21
C ALA A 1184 -18.87 -83.74 28.35
N ASP A 1185 -18.67 -85.02 28.60
CA ASP A 1185 -17.45 -85.78 28.97
C ASP A 1185 -16.12 -85.52 28.22
N LEU A 1186 -14.99 -85.65 28.96
CA LEU A 1186 -14.03 -86.78 28.81
C LEU A 1186 -12.83 -86.74 29.80
N GLY A 1187 -12.46 -87.90 30.37
CA GLY A 1187 -11.04 -88.33 30.28
C GLY A 1187 -10.04 -88.30 31.46
N ARG A 1188 -10.38 -88.78 32.67
CA ARG A 1188 -9.46 -89.48 33.65
C ARG A 1188 -8.09 -88.88 34.12
N LYS A 1189 -8.01 -88.69 35.46
CA LYS A 1189 -6.93 -89.13 36.42
C LYS A 1189 -5.50 -88.51 36.30
N ALA A 1190 -4.69 -88.42 37.37
CA ALA A 1190 -4.74 -89.07 38.70
C ALA A 1190 -4.14 -88.23 39.87
N SER A 1191 -4.49 -88.61 41.13
CA SER A 1191 -3.65 -88.68 42.35
C SER A 1191 -2.92 -87.44 42.94
N GLN A 1192 -2.81 -87.22 44.27
CA GLN A 1192 -3.37 -87.94 45.45
C GLN A 1192 -3.23 -87.13 46.77
N THR A 1193 -4.21 -87.23 47.69
CA THR A 1193 -4.11 -87.03 49.18
C THR A 1193 -3.66 -85.66 49.77
N SER A 1194 -4.07 -85.21 50.97
CA SER A 1194 -4.94 -85.79 52.05
C SER A 1194 -5.55 -84.73 53.01
N GLN A 1195 -6.84 -84.89 53.40
CA GLN A 1195 -7.43 -84.86 54.78
C GLN A 1195 -7.18 -83.62 55.73
N THR A 1196 -8.03 -83.16 56.69
CA THR A 1196 -9.36 -83.48 57.31
C THR A 1196 -9.74 -82.29 58.27
N SER A 1197 -10.92 -82.05 58.90
CA SER A 1197 -12.31 -82.58 58.94
C SER A 1197 -13.26 -81.49 59.56
N ASN A 1198 -14.41 -81.85 60.17
CA ASN A 1198 -15.48 -80.98 60.71
C ASN A 1198 -15.60 -80.98 62.27
N ARG A 1199 -16.31 -79.99 62.90
CA ARG A 1199 -17.59 -80.20 63.67
C ARG A 1199 -18.17 -79.02 64.54
N VAL A 1200 -19.50 -78.77 64.38
CA VAL A 1200 -20.58 -78.60 65.42
C VAL A 1200 -20.92 -77.22 66.10
N LYS A 1201 -22.21 -77.12 66.55
CA LYS A 1201 -23.07 -76.01 67.09
C LYS A 1201 -22.75 -75.59 68.56
N ALA A 1202 -23.35 -74.57 69.25
CA ALA A 1202 -24.55 -73.68 69.07
C ALA A 1202 -24.27 -72.20 69.56
N THR A 1203 -25.08 -71.32 70.21
CA THR A 1203 -26.40 -71.34 70.96
C THR A 1203 -27.02 -69.89 71.10
N GLU A 1204 -28.07 -69.68 71.92
CA GLU A 1204 -28.86 -68.44 72.24
C GLU A 1204 -29.25 -68.39 73.75
N PRO A 1205 -29.94 -67.38 74.37
CA PRO A 1205 -30.31 -65.97 74.02
C PRO A 1205 -29.71 -64.98 75.11
N PRO A 1206 -30.35 -64.03 75.89
CA PRO A 1206 -31.65 -63.28 75.92
C PRO A 1206 -31.53 -61.73 76.24
N SER A 1207 -32.51 -61.09 76.93
CA SER A 1207 -32.58 -59.67 77.38
C SER A 1207 -33.41 -59.49 78.69
N PRO A 1208 -33.50 -58.33 79.43
CA PRO A 1208 -34.47 -57.23 79.12
C PRO A 1208 -34.31 -55.77 79.75
N THR A 1209 -35.12 -54.81 79.24
CA THR A 1209 -35.82 -53.61 79.88
C THR A 1209 -35.17 -52.31 80.49
N LYS A 1210 -35.74 -51.14 80.07
CA LYS A 1210 -36.15 -49.87 80.80
C LYS A 1210 -35.10 -48.84 81.35
N ALA A 1211 -35.36 -47.52 81.53
CA ALA A 1211 -36.43 -46.56 81.09
C ALA A 1211 -36.11 -45.04 81.37
N GLU A 1212 -36.86 -44.10 80.76
CA GLU A 1212 -37.23 -42.70 81.21
C GLU A 1212 -36.14 -41.59 81.38
N HIS A 1213 -36.36 -40.24 81.31
CA HIS A 1213 -37.56 -39.36 81.13
C HIS A 1213 -37.18 -37.91 80.61
N GLN A 1214 -38.03 -37.27 79.77
CA GLN A 1214 -38.50 -35.82 79.67
C GLN A 1214 -37.57 -34.56 79.92
N ALA A 1215 -37.86 -33.30 79.47
CA ALA A 1215 -38.85 -32.66 78.55
C ALA A 1215 -38.53 -31.15 78.23
N GLU A 1216 -39.16 -30.59 77.15
CA GLU A 1216 -39.72 -29.20 76.96
C GLU A 1216 -38.82 -27.90 77.06
N HIS A 1217 -39.15 -26.69 76.53
CA HIS A 1217 -40.26 -26.12 75.72
C HIS A 1217 -39.88 -24.83 74.88
N THR A 1218 -40.50 -24.63 73.69
CA THR A 1218 -40.91 -23.38 72.94
C THR A 1218 -40.16 -22.00 72.90
N GLU A 1219 -39.99 -21.48 71.65
CA GLU A 1219 -40.45 -20.17 71.04
C GLU A 1219 -40.00 -18.76 71.56
N ARG A 1220 -40.04 -17.61 70.82
CA ARG A 1220 -40.10 -17.23 69.35
C ARG A 1220 -40.05 -15.69 69.17
N SER A 1221 -39.90 -15.20 67.92
CA SER A 1221 -40.32 -13.89 67.33
C SER A 1221 -39.28 -12.75 67.08
N GLU A 1222 -39.52 -11.99 65.99
CA GLU A 1222 -38.78 -10.81 65.44
C GLU A 1222 -39.61 -9.51 65.66
N PRO A 1223 -39.14 -8.25 65.39
CA PRO A 1223 -38.96 -7.69 64.03
C PRO A 1223 -37.91 -6.53 63.86
N VAL A 1224 -37.87 -5.90 62.67
CA VAL A 1224 -37.05 -4.73 62.19
C VAL A 1224 -37.87 -3.39 62.20
N PRO A 1225 -37.45 -2.14 61.74
CA PRO A 1225 -36.41 -1.70 60.77
C PRO A 1225 -35.68 -0.31 61.04
N LEU A 1226 -35.04 0.29 59.99
CA LEU A 1226 -34.69 1.74 59.75
C LEU A 1226 -33.48 2.39 60.51
N ALA A 1227 -32.72 3.40 60.01
CA ALA A 1227 -32.68 4.14 58.72
C ALA A 1227 -31.31 4.88 58.45
N ARG A 1228 -31.05 5.18 57.15
CA ARG A 1228 -30.46 6.40 56.49
C ARG A 1228 -29.17 7.13 56.96
N ASP A 1229 -28.44 7.85 56.09
CA ASP A 1229 -28.51 8.00 54.59
C ASP A 1229 -27.17 7.50 53.94
N ASP A 1230 -26.25 8.17 53.22
CA ASP A 1230 -26.07 9.51 52.60
C ASP A 1230 -24.97 9.47 51.49
N ALA A 1231 -24.92 10.45 50.57
CA ALA A 1231 -23.95 10.56 49.45
C ALA A 1231 -23.89 11.97 48.82
N PRO A 1232 -22.79 12.35 48.10
CA PRO A 1232 -22.96 12.48 46.65
C PRO A 1232 -21.74 12.14 45.74
N THR A 1233 -22.07 12.08 44.44
CA THR A 1233 -21.31 11.74 43.23
C THR A 1233 -20.07 12.59 42.85
N GLN A 1234 -19.08 11.96 42.17
CA GLN A 1234 -18.59 12.32 40.79
C GLN A 1234 -17.48 11.30 40.36
N THR A 1235 -17.73 10.34 39.45
CA THR A 1235 -17.61 10.35 37.96
C THR A 1235 -16.21 10.15 37.33
N LEU A 1236 -16.10 9.05 36.56
CA LEU A 1236 -15.32 8.84 35.31
C LEU A 1236 -13.80 8.54 35.34
N TRP A 1237 -13.43 7.51 34.52
CA TRP A 1237 -12.11 7.08 33.97
C TRP A 1237 -10.88 7.05 34.92
N ILE A 1238 -10.21 5.91 35.12
CA ILE A 1238 -9.42 5.11 34.14
C ILE A 1238 -9.39 3.62 34.51
#